data_AF-A0A5Q4SEB7-F1
#
_entry.id   AF-A0A5Q4SEB7-F1
#
_cell.length_a   1.000
_cell.length_b   1.000
_cell.length_c   1.000
_cell.angle_alpha   90.00
_cell.angle_beta   90.00
_cell.angle_gamma   90.00
#
_symmetry.space_group_name_H-M   'P 1'
#
loop_
_entity.id
_entity.type
_entity.pdbx_description
1 polymer ?
#
loop_
_entity_poly.entity_id
_entity_poly.type
_entity_poly.pdbx_seq_one_letter_code
_entity_poly.pdbx_strand_id
1 'polypeptide(L)'
;MPPYDARGEANRAKRHRAVLIGVEHYEGARNDLPAVATNLRLMREALTAERTGMLGPDDLVEVPADGGPATVDPLRVRAALTAAREEVTGLLVVYFAGHGIVRPDGSDLNLMFTGSRVTRDRHHPFVDTLSWRDDIMPELRYARADWVVVILDCCFAGNALWAFSPAAGQNFALLTAAEPGVEIPPGDPGTGTEFTAALHRLLTTGEGEPVTFTRIVTGIRRAMAPYKAVDGHPWVPDERRHGDDVVLALAAGPEPPRQPPRDGAPKGHTRRWPRLSAPALPHRLLPVLVRRMTRTTALVLAGVAVLATGGTWYLLGGSAEGACDSPLELRVLTDPDLRPTVQKAADAYPRRDAHGCRTVGINVYDAKATDAVSALRSSSLWQEPPAVCPASGVCPRPQRDVGAQPDVWIPAAGSAWQRATAEGAGGGPGGGETSTSTGRSVVKLDRLGSVAYTPMVLGVPDTMSLPQSLQTDDPLGEIITGLEAAQEVEILRPDPEGTEAALLATDALYATSADGHASTVEQGMAGALRSMPSTARELMCALADGTHNDLEDRAAVLVPEQTLAQFNLSAGETGRPACATEALAHRVAHYPSDVPMLDLPFVRVSWEGADRDAVARRTAVEDFYEWLVTDRAAQECFTDDGFRGVDEGDPAPPGDDSVLRSEDNTTAVRERIPTTGPNADASASLNETLSRYRGALGPGRVLYLLDNSTSVADKRLWDGTGGAKELVARSMGSLGAEDSYGVWTAAVAPGKPVTELVGLGPNTGAAVRKAVAGAGTAAFDARIGAGLRAALTALRGDSTVAEQPRLLVLVTDGEDFEDVGKSEQAALVTDAGRTPPVRIVTVSLQDGACAPGRFGDRLAVASGGRCLDPGDDIAAELAAEVAKAGTGDAE
;
A
#
# COMPACT_ATOMS: atom_id res chain seq x y z
N MET A 1 -35.23 23.80 -4.87
CA MET A 1 -35.72 24.77 -3.85
C MET A 1 -34.89 26.04 -3.96
N PRO A 2 -35.23 27.19 -3.32
CA PRO A 2 -34.27 28.30 -3.25
C PRO A 2 -32.97 27.81 -2.59
N PRO A 3 -31.77 28.31 -3.01
CA PRO A 3 -30.51 27.94 -2.37
C PRO A 3 -30.55 28.21 -0.87
N TYR A 4 -29.87 27.37 -0.10
CA TYR A 4 -29.75 27.58 1.35
C TYR A 4 -29.01 28.90 1.61
N ASP A 5 -29.68 29.83 2.28
CA ASP A 5 -29.12 31.14 2.65
C ASP A 5 -28.95 31.20 4.18
N ALA A 6 -27.70 31.24 4.64
CA ALA A 6 -27.34 31.34 6.05
C ALA A 6 -27.87 32.64 6.70
N ARG A 7 -27.94 33.74 5.94
CA ARG A 7 -28.44 35.04 6.42
C ARG A 7 -29.93 35.26 6.17
N GLY A 8 -30.58 34.30 5.49
CA GLY A 8 -32.01 34.27 5.27
C GLY A 8 -32.80 34.27 6.58
N GLU A 9 -34.02 34.84 6.55
CA GLU A 9 -34.86 35.03 7.75
C GLU A 9 -35.09 33.71 8.53
N ALA A 10 -35.25 32.59 7.83
CA ALA A 10 -35.46 31.27 8.42
C ALA A 10 -34.24 30.68 9.12
N ASN A 11 -33.02 31.14 8.77
CA ASN A 11 -31.77 30.55 9.25
C ASN A 11 -30.96 31.48 10.15
N ARG A 12 -31.33 32.78 10.26
CA ARG A 12 -30.59 33.80 11.03
C ARG A 12 -30.35 33.46 12.51
N ALA A 13 -31.21 32.63 13.11
CA ALA A 13 -31.07 32.20 14.50
C ALA A 13 -30.14 30.98 14.69
N LYS A 14 -29.73 30.33 13.59
CA LYS A 14 -28.82 29.18 13.61
C LYS A 14 -27.38 29.65 13.84
N ARG A 15 -26.55 28.74 14.34
CA ARG A 15 -25.11 28.96 14.46
C ARG A 15 -24.40 28.50 13.21
N HIS A 16 -23.57 29.37 12.67
CA HIS A 16 -22.71 29.08 11.52
C HIS A 16 -21.25 29.02 11.99
N ARG A 17 -20.41 28.26 11.27
CA ARG A 17 -19.00 28.11 11.60
C ARG A 17 -18.16 28.08 10.34
N ALA A 18 -16.96 28.65 10.42
CA ALA A 18 -15.89 28.41 9.47
C ALA A 18 -14.63 27.93 10.18
N VAL A 19 -13.95 26.95 9.59
CA VAL A 19 -12.61 26.52 10.02
C VAL A 19 -11.66 26.74 8.86
N LEU A 20 -10.72 27.67 9.01
CA LEU A 20 -9.67 27.94 8.03
C LEU A 20 -8.36 27.32 8.51
N ILE A 21 -7.82 26.37 7.74
CA ILE A 21 -6.62 25.61 8.08
C ILE A 21 -5.56 25.96 7.05
N GLY A 22 -4.42 26.49 7.49
CA GLY A 22 -3.31 26.83 6.61
C GLY A 22 -1.99 26.39 7.20
N VAL A 23 -1.21 25.64 6.43
CA VAL A 23 0.10 25.15 6.83
C VAL A 23 1.17 25.76 5.93
N GLU A 24 1.83 26.80 6.45
CA GLU A 24 2.91 27.52 5.76
C GLU A 24 4.26 26.81 5.88
N HIS A 25 4.60 26.34 7.10
CA HIS A 25 5.91 25.80 7.43
C HIS A 25 5.88 24.30 7.68
N TYR A 26 6.89 23.61 7.15
CA TYR A 26 7.07 22.15 7.29
C TYR A 26 8.49 21.83 7.80
N GLU A 27 8.60 20.79 8.62
CA GLU A 27 9.89 20.30 9.09
C GLU A 27 10.65 19.58 7.96
N GLY A 28 11.82 20.11 7.58
CA GLY A 28 12.64 19.59 6.47
C GLY A 28 13.00 20.67 5.46
N ALA A 29 14.24 20.66 4.94
CA ALA A 29 14.90 21.89 4.49
C ALA A 29 14.34 22.62 3.23
N ARG A 30 13.26 22.18 2.55
CA ARG A 30 12.79 22.81 1.28
C ARG A 30 11.31 22.62 0.87
N ASN A 31 10.33 22.68 1.78
CA ASN A 31 8.91 22.46 1.40
C ASN A 31 7.90 23.53 1.88
N ASP A 32 8.35 24.72 2.31
CA ASP A 32 7.42 25.76 2.81
C ASP A 32 6.54 26.38 1.71
N LEU A 33 5.30 26.73 2.08
CA LEU A 33 4.28 27.33 1.21
C LEU A 33 3.90 28.74 1.70
N PRO A 34 4.76 29.75 1.51
CA PRO A 34 4.54 31.12 2.00
C PRO A 34 3.25 31.81 1.48
N ALA A 35 2.70 31.35 0.35
CA ALA A 35 1.42 31.85 -0.17
C ALA A 35 0.22 31.54 0.74
N VAL A 36 0.32 30.52 1.62
CA VAL A 36 -0.76 30.06 2.51
C VAL A 36 -1.19 31.15 3.49
N ALA A 37 -0.27 31.97 4.01
CA ALA A 37 -0.62 33.09 4.88
C ALA A 37 -1.54 34.10 4.17
N THR A 38 -1.25 34.39 2.90
CA THR A 38 -2.10 35.26 2.07
C THR A 38 -3.42 34.58 1.73
N ASN A 39 -3.43 33.27 1.47
CA ASN A 39 -4.66 32.50 1.22
C ASN A 39 -5.64 32.57 2.40
N LEU A 40 -5.18 32.34 3.63
CA LEU A 40 -6.02 32.43 4.83
C LEU A 40 -6.57 33.84 5.02
N ARG A 41 -5.75 34.88 4.80
CA ARG A 41 -6.21 36.27 4.88
C ARG A 41 -7.32 36.56 3.87
N LEU A 42 -7.15 36.13 2.62
CA LEU A 42 -8.16 36.31 1.57
C LEU A 42 -9.47 35.57 1.90
N MET A 43 -9.40 34.34 2.40
CA MET A 43 -10.60 33.59 2.79
C MET A 43 -11.31 34.20 4.00
N ARG A 44 -10.57 34.68 5.00
CA ARG A 44 -11.12 35.44 6.13
C ARG A 44 -11.87 36.68 5.63
N GLU A 45 -11.21 37.50 4.81
CA GLU A 45 -11.79 38.71 4.22
C GLU A 45 -13.07 38.40 3.43
N ALA A 46 -13.06 37.36 2.59
CA ALA A 46 -14.22 36.97 1.79
C ALA A 46 -15.42 36.52 2.64
N LEU A 47 -15.18 35.66 3.65
CA LEU A 47 -16.26 35.06 4.44
C LEU A 47 -16.87 36.03 5.45
N THR A 48 -16.10 37.01 5.94
CA THR A 48 -16.53 37.98 6.95
C THR A 48 -16.74 39.39 6.40
N ALA A 49 -16.65 39.60 5.07
CA ALA A 49 -16.88 40.91 4.47
C ALA A 49 -18.25 41.47 4.87
N GLU A 50 -18.30 42.72 5.34
CA GLU A 50 -19.52 43.34 5.88
C GLU A 50 -20.71 43.27 4.91
N ARG A 51 -20.43 43.43 3.61
CA ARG A 51 -21.44 43.52 2.55
C ARG A 51 -21.77 42.19 1.89
N THR A 52 -20.78 41.31 1.72
CA THR A 52 -20.90 40.09 0.92
C THR A 52 -20.71 38.81 1.73
N GLY A 53 -19.98 38.85 2.84
CA GLY A 53 -19.70 37.67 3.66
C GLY A 53 -20.95 37.05 4.28
N MET A 54 -20.93 35.73 4.46
CA MET A 54 -22.01 34.99 5.12
C MET A 54 -21.86 34.93 6.64
N LEU A 55 -20.63 35.06 7.14
CA LEU A 55 -20.26 34.74 8.52
C LEU A 55 -19.85 36.01 9.28
N GLY A 56 -19.98 35.98 10.60
CA GLY A 56 -19.35 36.98 11.47
C GLY A 56 -17.91 36.61 11.80
N PRO A 57 -17.08 37.57 12.29
CA PRO A 57 -15.74 37.27 12.78
C PRO A 57 -15.71 36.19 13.89
N ASP A 58 -16.71 36.18 14.76
CA ASP A 58 -16.83 35.21 15.87
C ASP A 58 -17.25 33.80 15.42
N ASP A 59 -17.68 33.63 14.16
CA ASP A 59 -18.01 32.33 13.59
C ASP A 59 -16.78 31.61 13.00
N LEU A 60 -15.63 32.29 12.95
CA LEU A 60 -14.45 31.84 12.22
C LEU A 60 -13.35 31.40 13.17
N VAL A 61 -12.85 30.18 12.96
CA VAL A 61 -11.72 29.59 13.67
C VAL A 61 -10.58 29.41 12.67
N GLU A 62 -9.38 29.88 13.04
CA GLU A 62 -8.19 29.72 12.20
C GLU A 62 -7.15 28.84 12.88
N VAL A 63 -6.52 28.00 12.07
CA VAL A 63 -5.41 27.15 12.48
C VAL A 63 -4.25 27.33 11.50
N PRO A 64 -3.14 27.99 11.92
CA PRO A 64 -2.91 28.57 13.23
C PRO A 64 -3.72 29.86 13.43
N ALA A 65 -4.00 30.22 14.68
CA ALA A 65 -4.65 31.49 15.00
C ALA A 65 -3.71 32.67 14.67
N ASP A 66 -4.26 33.83 14.31
CA ASP A 66 -3.48 35.04 14.05
C ASP A 66 -2.58 35.39 15.27
N GLY A 67 -1.27 35.56 15.01
CA GLY A 67 -0.25 35.75 16.05
C GLY A 67 0.06 34.51 16.92
N GLY A 68 -0.49 33.34 16.60
CA GLY A 68 -0.21 32.06 17.25
C GLY A 68 1.12 31.42 16.81
N PRO A 69 1.50 30.27 17.41
CA PRO A 69 2.69 29.54 16.98
C PRO A 69 2.56 29.10 15.52
N ALA A 70 3.66 29.24 14.77
CA ALA A 70 3.74 28.90 13.35
C ALA A 70 3.51 27.41 13.06
N THR A 71 3.74 26.54 14.05
CA THR A 71 3.53 25.10 13.96
C THR A 71 2.04 24.74 13.96
N VAL A 72 1.63 23.99 12.94
CA VAL A 72 0.29 23.41 12.83
C VAL A 72 0.38 21.90 13.05
N ASP A 73 -0.42 21.41 13.99
CA ASP A 73 -0.46 20.00 14.39
C ASP A 73 -1.82 19.36 14.02
N PRO A 74 -1.84 18.14 13.46
CA PRO A 74 -3.07 17.42 13.09
C PRO A 74 -4.08 17.29 14.26
N LEU A 75 -3.62 17.09 15.51
CA LEU A 75 -4.54 16.94 16.65
C LEU A 75 -5.28 18.24 16.94
N ARG A 76 -4.60 19.38 16.84
CA ARG A 76 -5.24 20.70 16.96
C ARG A 76 -6.28 20.94 15.87
N VAL A 77 -6.00 20.51 14.64
CA VAL A 77 -6.95 20.60 13.52
C VAL A 77 -8.17 19.73 13.77
N ARG A 78 -7.99 18.47 14.19
CA ARG A 78 -9.10 17.59 14.58
C ARG A 78 -9.96 18.19 15.68
N ALA A 79 -9.34 18.79 16.71
CA ALA A 79 -10.07 19.43 17.79
C ALA A 79 -10.90 20.62 17.29
N ALA A 80 -10.36 21.44 16.39
CA ALA A 80 -11.08 22.56 15.77
C ALA A 80 -12.27 22.08 14.92
N LEU A 81 -12.08 21.04 14.11
CA LEU A 81 -13.15 20.42 13.31
C LEU A 81 -14.24 19.82 14.20
N THR A 82 -13.86 19.09 15.25
CA THR A 82 -14.80 18.51 16.22
C THR A 82 -15.63 19.58 16.92
N ALA A 83 -14.99 20.65 17.39
CA ALA A 83 -15.69 21.76 18.03
C ALA A 83 -16.67 22.43 17.05
N ALA A 84 -16.22 22.72 15.82
CA ALA A 84 -17.07 23.32 14.80
C ALA A 84 -18.26 22.41 14.44
N ARG A 85 -18.05 21.10 14.33
CA ARG A 85 -19.07 20.08 14.08
C ARG A 85 -20.18 20.06 15.14
N GLU A 86 -19.80 20.18 16.41
CA GLU A 86 -20.75 20.15 17.54
C GLU A 86 -21.49 21.48 17.73
N GLU A 87 -20.84 22.60 17.46
CA GLU A 87 -21.40 23.94 17.68
C GLU A 87 -22.31 24.44 16.55
N VAL A 88 -22.05 23.98 15.32
CA VAL A 88 -22.78 24.42 14.14
C VAL A 88 -24.20 23.85 14.12
N THR A 89 -25.16 24.66 13.68
CA THR A 89 -26.54 24.23 13.42
C THR A 89 -27.06 24.68 12.05
N GLY A 90 -26.33 25.58 11.38
CA GLY A 90 -26.65 26.11 10.06
C GLY A 90 -25.61 25.71 9.01
N LEU A 91 -24.67 26.62 8.72
CA LEU A 91 -23.65 26.45 7.68
C LEU A 91 -22.28 26.20 8.31
N LEU A 92 -21.61 25.13 7.91
CA LEU A 92 -20.20 24.86 8.20
C LEU A 92 -19.37 25.03 6.93
N VAL A 93 -18.36 25.90 6.95
CA VAL A 93 -17.36 26.03 5.89
C VAL A 93 -16.01 25.55 6.40
N VAL A 94 -15.36 24.63 5.69
CA VAL A 94 -13.99 24.19 5.99
C VAL A 94 -13.12 24.52 4.79
N TYR A 95 -12.03 25.24 5.03
CA TYR A 95 -11.05 25.59 4.00
C TYR A 95 -9.68 25.08 4.44
N PHE A 96 -8.99 24.37 3.55
CA PHE A 96 -7.62 23.90 3.78
C PHE A 96 -6.69 24.43 2.69
N ALA A 97 -5.53 24.96 3.09
CA ALA A 97 -4.43 25.32 2.21
C ALA A 97 -3.10 24.77 2.75
N GLY A 98 -2.39 23.98 1.94
CA GLY A 98 -1.16 23.33 2.34
C GLY A 98 -0.75 22.21 1.38
N HIS A 99 0.15 21.34 1.82
CA HIS A 99 0.51 20.13 1.07
C HIS A 99 -0.58 19.08 1.21
N GLY A 100 -0.97 18.53 0.05
CA GLY A 100 -1.75 17.31 -0.05
C GLY A 100 -0.84 16.23 -0.61
N ILE A 101 -0.91 15.04 -0.03
CA ILE A 101 -0.22 13.87 -0.56
C ILE A 101 -1.22 12.74 -0.71
N VAL A 102 -1.09 11.97 -1.78
CA VAL A 102 -1.94 10.82 -2.01
C VAL A 102 -1.18 9.55 -1.74
N ARG A 103 -1.90 8.53 -1.25
CA ARG A 103 -1.36 7.17 -1.23
C ARG A 103 -0.86 6.80 -2.64
N PRO A 104 0.16 5.94 -2.77
CA PRO A 104 0.70 5.56 -4.07
C PRO A 104 -0.36 5.06 -5.08
N ASP A 105 -1.39 4.37 -4.58
CA ASP A 105 -2.57 3.89 -5.32
C ASP A 105 -3.58 5.00 -5.68
N GLY A 106 -3.33 6.25 -5.27
CA GLY A 106 -4.20 7.40 -5.38
C GLY A 106 -5.43 7.36 -4.47
N SER A 107 -5.70 6.25 -3.77
CA SER A 107 -7.00 5.92 -3.19
C SER A 107 -7.48 6.91 -2.13
N ASP A 108 -6.53 7.57 -1.45
CA ASP A 108 -6.82 8.48 -0.36
C ASP A 108 -5.90 9.71 -0.37
N LEU A 109 -6.52 10.88 -0.23
CA LEU A 109 -5.84 12.15 -0.02
C LEU A 109 -5.51 12.31 1.46
N ASN A 110 -4.27 12.64 1.78
CA ASN A 110 -3.79 12.92 3.12
C ASN A 110 -3.35 14.38 3.20
N LEU A 111 -3.94 15.12 4.13
CA LEU A 111 -3.59 16.52 4.39
C LEU A 111 -2.36 16.57 5.30
N MET A 112 -1.35 17.34 4.90
CA MET A 112 -0.10 17.48 5.64
C MET A 112 -0.11 18.71 6.54
N PHE A 113 0.65 18.61 7.63
CA PHE A 113 0.83 19.55 8.73
C PHE A 113 2.32 19.75 9.00
N THR A 114 2.69 20.61 9.94
CA THR A 114 4.09 21.05 10.10
C THR A 114 5.06 19.91 10.37
N GLY A 115 4.68 18.93 11.19
CA GLY A 115 5.49 17.74 11.49
C GLY A 115 5.27 16.56 10.55
N SER A 116 4.39 16.68 9.55
CA SER A 116 4.08 15.56 8.66
C SER A 116 5.29 15.12 7.87
N ARG A 117 5.46 13.80 7.76
CA ARG A 117 6.54 13.19 6.99
C ARG A 117 6.03 11.98 6.22
N VAL A 118 6.59 11.82 5.02
CA VAL A 118 6.39 10.63 4.20
C VAL A 118 7.34 9.56 4.74
N THR A 119 6.78 8.46 5.22
CA THR A 119 7.54 7.32 5.71
C THR A 119 7.75 6.31 4.59
N ARG A 120 8.58 5.30 4.87
CA ARG A 120 8.84 4.21 3.92
C ARG A 120 7.94 3.00 4.16
N ASP A 121 7.04 3.07 5.15
CA ASP A 121 6.04 2.05 5.43
C ASP A 121 4.89 2.22 4.43
N ARG A 122 4.58 1.18 3.64
CA ARG A 122 3.51 1.25 2.65
C ARG A 122 2.10 1.16 3.25
N HIS A 123 1.96 0.63 4.45
CA HIS A 123 0.68 0.55 5.15
C HIS A 123 0.36 1.89 5.84
N HIS A 124 1.39 2.62 6.28
CA HIS A 124 1.30 3.97 6.87
C HIS A 124 2.30 4.95 6.22
N PRO A 125 2.16 5.23 4.91
CA PRO A 125 3.15 6.01 4.14
C PRO A 125 3.23 7.46 4.58
N PHE A 126 2.26 7.92 5.37
CA PHE A 126 2.19 9.28 5.88
C PHE A 126 1.98 9.19 7.38
N VAL A 127 2.81 9.90 8.14
CA VAL A 127 2.62 10.08 9.58
C VAL A 127 2.42 11.54 9.90
N ASP A 128 1.67 11.78 10.96
CA ASP A 128 1.21 13.09 11.39
C ASP A 128 0.43 13.83 10.29
N THR A 129 -0.27 13.10 9.42
CA THR A 129 -1.24 13.60 8.44
C THR A 129 -2.68 13.29 8.86
N LEU A 130 -3.65 13.87 8.17
CA LEU A 130 -5.07 13.49 8.31
C LEU A 130 -5.57 12.93 6.98
N SER A 131 -6.06 11.69 7.01
CA SER A 131 -6.70 11.04 5.88
C SER A 131 -8.04 11.71 5.58
N TRP A 132 -8.29 12.01 4.30
CA TRP A 132 -9.58 12.51 3.88
C TRP A 132 -10.66 11.46 4.09
N ARG A 133 -10.40 10.22 3.67
CA ARG A 133 -11.34 9.10 3.76
C ARG A 133 -11.61 8.66 5.21
N ASP A 134 -10.56 8.56 6.01
CA ASP A 134 -10.61 7.88 7.32
C ASP A 134 -10.73 8.87 8.49
N ASP A 135 -10.26 10.12 8.35
CA ASP A 135 -10.34 11.12 9.42
C ASP A 135 -11.34 12.25 9.12
N ILE A 136 -11.20 12.95 7.99
CA ILE A 136 -11.97 14.18 7.72
C ILE A 136 -13.41 13.91 7.31
N MET A 137 -13.64 12.99 6.37
CA MET A 137 -14.98 12.67 5.87
C MET A 137 -15.87 12.08 6.98
N PRO A 138 -15.41 11.13 7.82
CA PRO A 138 -16.20 10.61 8.94
C PRO A 138 -16.50 11.66 10.01
N GLU A 139 -15.57 12.60 10.24
CA GLU A 139 -15.76 13.72 11.17
C GLU A 139 -16.86 14.66 10.68
N LEU A 140 -16.86 15.02 9.40
CA LEU A 140 -17.78 16.03 8.86
C LEU A 140 -19.14 15.48 8.38
N ARG A 141 -19.22 14.20 7.99
CA ARG A 141 -20.46 13.61 7.43
C ARG A 141 -21.64 13.56 8.42
N TYR A 142 -21.36 13.68 9.72
CA TYR A 142 -22.34 13.69 10.82
C TYR A 142 -22.41 15.05 11.53
N ALA A 143 -22.00 16.13 10.88
CA ALA A 143 -22.14 17.47 11.43
C ALA A 143 -23.61 17.78 11.77
N ARG A 144 -23.83 18.61 12.79
CA ARG A 144 -25.18 19.12 13.10
C ARG A 144 -25.62 20.26 12.17
N ALA A 145 -24.84 20.51 11.11
CA ALA A 145 -25.08 21.57 10.14
C ALA A 145 -26.19 21.19 9.15
N ASP A 146 -27.01 22.16 8.75
CA ASP A 146 -27.87 21.98 7.58
C ASP A 146 -27.05 21.80 6.30
N TRP A 147 -25.89 22.45 6.23
CA TRP A 147 -24.95 22.43 5.10
C TRP A 147 -23.50 22.40 5.55
N VAL A 148 -22.73 21.50 4.95
CA VAL A 148 -21.26 21.48 5.05
C VAL A 148 -20.67 21.81 3.68
N VAL A 149 -19.72 22.73 3.64
CA VAL A 149 -18.96 23.08 2.44
C VAL A 149 -17.49 22.95 2.74
N VAL A 150 -16.78 22.11 2.00
CA VAL A 150 -15.34 21.93 2.11
C VAL A 150 -14.65 22.41 0.85
N ILE A 151 -13.57 23.16 1.01
CA ILE A 151 -12.76 23.71 -0.07
C ILE A 151 -11.30 23.33 0.18
N LEU A 152 -10.69 22.60 -0.76
CA LEU A 152 -9.33 22.08 -0.64
C LEU A 152 -8.40 22.76 -1.66
N ASP A 153 -7.44 23.54 -1.17
CA ASP A 153 -6.39 24.20 -1.96
C ASP A 153 -5.03 23.54 -1.71
N CYS A 154 -4.83 22.38 -2.34
CA CYS A 154 -3.62 21.57 -2.22
C CYS A 154 -3.40 20.69 -3.46
N CYS A 155 -2.19 20.16 -3.65
CA CYS A 155 -1.92 19.15 -4.67
C CYS A 155 -2.79 17.90 -4.43
N PHE A 156 -3.19 17.25 -5.53
CA PHE A 156 -4.01 16.04 -5.53
C PHE A 156 -5.36 16.19 -4.83
N ALA A 157 -5.84 17.42 -4.60
CA ALA A 157 -7.11 17.67 -3.90
C ALA A 157 -8.28 16.91 -4.51
N GLY A 158 -8.30 16.69 -5.83
CA GLY A 158 -9.33 15.95 -6.54
C GLY A 158 -9.51 14.50 -6.07
N ASN A 159 -8.48 13.85 -5.51
CA ASN A 159 -8.59 12.49 -4.99
C ASN A 159 -9.60 12.40 -3.82
N ALA A 160 -9.86 13.51 -3.12
CA ALA A 160 -10.91 13.59 -2.11
C ALA A 160 -12.32 13.28 -2.66
N LEU A 161 -12.53 13.48 -3.97
CA LEU A 161 -13.82 13.24 -4.63
C LEU A 161 -14.19 11.75 -4.65
N TRP A 162 -13.21 10.85 -4.58
CA TRP A 162 -13.44 9.39 -4.59
C TRP A 162 -14.04 8.87 -3.28
N ALA A 163 -13.70 9.50 -2.15
CA ALA A 163 -14.27 9.15 -0.84
C ALA A 163 -15.47 10.03 -0.43
N PHE A 164 -16.00 10.84 -1.36
CA PHE A 164 -17.13 11.73 -1.10
C PHE A 164 -18.39 10.94 -0.74
N SER A 165 -18.69 10.86 0.56
CA SER A 165 -19.71 9.95 1.12
C SER A 165 -20.53 10.57 2.25
N PRO A 166 -21.26 11.68 2.00
CA PRO A 166 -22.10 12.31 3.01
C PRO A 166 -23.20 11.36 3.52
N ALA A 167 -23.66 11.56 4.76
CA ALA A 167 -24.83 10.83 5.26
C ALA A 167 -26.09 11.24 4.47
N ALA A 168 -27.07 10.34 4.33
CA ALA A 168 -28.23 10.54 3.46
C ALA A 168 -28.99 11.86 3.71
N GLY A 169 -29.05 12.32 4.96
CA GLY A 169 -29.71 13.58 5.37
C GLY A 169 -28.79 14.81 5.46
N GLN A 170 -27.49 14.68 5.18
CA GLN A 170 -26.52 15.75 5.34
C GLN A 170 -26.25 16.44 4.01
N ASN A 171 -26.65 17.71 3.82
CA ASN A 171 -26.21 18.45 2.64
C ASN A 171 -24.71 18.73 2.74
N PHE A 172 -23.99 18.45 1.67
CA PHE A 172 -22.53 18.52 1.63
C PHE A 172 -22.05 18.95 0.25
N ALA A 173 -21.11 19.89 0.18
CA ALA A 173 -20.40 20.24 -1.05
C ALA A 173 -18.89 20.21 -0.84
N LEU A 174 -18.16 19.71 -1.83
CA LEU A 174 -16.70 19.66 -1.87
C LEU A 174 -16.23 20.34 -3.16
N LEU A 175 -15.34 21.33 -3.04
CA LEU A 175 -14.65 21.98 -4.14
C LEU A 175 -13.14 21.75 -3.99
N THR A 176 -12.48 21.26 -5.04
CA THR A 176 -11.06 20.97 -5.04
C THR A 176 -10.34 21.92 -6.00
N ALA A 177 -9.15 22.36 -5.63
CA ALA A 177 -8.35 23.26 -6.47
C ALA A 177 -7.93 22.59 -7.78
N ALA A 178 -7.75 21.27 -7.81
CA ALA A 178 -7.42 20.50 -9.00
C ALA A 178 -8.23 19.21 -9.11
N GLU A 179 -8.22 18.62 -10.31
CA GLU A 179 -8.71 17.28 -10.60
C GLU A 179 -7.86 16.18 -9.92
N PRO A 180 -8.36 14.91 -9.86
CA PRO A 180 -7.59 13.83 -9.25
C PRO A 180 -6.24 13.58 -9.94
N GLY A 181 -5.20 13.33 -9.15
CA GLY A 181 -3.86 13.01 -9.64
C GLY A 181 -3.00 14.21 -10.05
N VAL A 182 -3.45 15.44 -9.79
CA VAL A 182 -2.81 16.66 -10.31
C VAL A 182 -2.17 17.53 -9.24
N GLU A 183 -0.91 17.91 -9.49
CA GLU A 183 -0.16 18.89 -8.71
C GLU A 183 -0.41 20.33 -9.19
N ILE A 184 -0.51 21.27 -8.25
CA ILE A 184 -0.75 22.69 -8.52
C ILE A 184 0.43 23.56 -8.12
N PRO A 185 0.67 24.71 -8.79
CA PRO A 185 1.68 25.66 -8.39
C PRO A 185 1.51 26.14 -6.92
N PRO A 186 2.61 26.40 -6.19
CA PRO A 186 2.56 26.78 -4.77
C PRO A 186 2.04 28.20 -4.50
N GLY A 187 1.73 28.98 -5.55
CA GLY A 187 1.27 30.37 -5.45
C GLY A 187 2.37 31.38 -5.14
N ASP A 188 1.99 32.66 -5.12
CA ASP A 188 2.89 33.78 -4.81
C ASP A 188 2.65 34.30 -3.38
N PRO A 189 3.69 34.55 -2.56
CA PRO A 189 3.53 35.03 -1.19
C PRO A 189 2.69 36.30 -1.03
N GLY A 190 2.75 37.22 -2.00
CA GLY A 190 2.05 38.50 -1.94
C GLY A 190 0.59 38.43 -2.39
N THR A 191 0.26 37.48 -3.28
CA THR A 191 -1.08 37.40 -3.90
C THR A 191 -1.86 36.13 -3.57
N GLY A 192 -1.22 35.12 -2.97
CA GLY A 192 -1.81 33.81 -2.72
C GLY A 192 -1.67 32.86 -3.91
N THR A 193 -2.33 31.71 -3.84
CA THR A 193 -2.54 30.83 -4.99
C THR A 193 -3.53 31.46 -5.96
N GLU A 194 -3.39 31.17 -7.24
CA GLU A 194 -4.27 31.64 -8.30
C GLU A 194 -5.73 31.21 -8.04
N PHE A 195 -5.90 29.99 -7.52
CA PHE A 195 -7.18 29.42 -7.11
C PHE A 195 -7.83 30.26 -5.99
N THR A 196 -7.13 30.48 -4.87
CA THR A 196 -7.70 31.22 -3.74
C THR A 196 -7.90 32.70 -4.05
N ALA A 197 -7.00 33.32 -4.81
CA ALA A 197 -7.19 34.69 -5.28
C ALA A 197 -8.43 34.83 -6.18
N ALA A 198 -8.71 33.84 -7.04
CA ALA A 198 -9.92 33.82 -7.86
C ALA A 198 -11.19 33.57 -7.03
N LEU A 199 -11.14 32.64 -6.07
CA LEU A 199 -12.25 32.38 -5.15
C LEU A 199 -12.61 33.63 -4.33
N HIS A 200 -11.62 34.32 -3.77
CA HIS A 200 -11.81 35.58 -3.06
C HIS A 200 -12.49 36.64 -3.93
N ARG A 201 -12.07 36.81 -5.19
CA ARG A 201 -12.73 37.75 -6.11
C ARG A 201 -14.20 37.38 -6.33
N LEU A 202 -14.49 36.11 -6.60
CA LEU A 202 -15.85 35.63 -6.80
C LEU A 202 -16.75 35.88 -5.57
N LEU A 203 -16.22 35.68 -4.36
CA LEU A 203 -16.94 35.88 -3.10
C LEU A 203 -17.11 37.36 -2.71
N THR A 204 -16.29 38.27 -3.23
CA THR A 204 -16.31 39.69 -2.84
C THR A 204 -16.90 40.62 -3.90
N THR A 205 -16.92 40.23 -5.18
CA THR A 205 -17.38 41.10 -6.28
C THR A 205 -18.69 40.67 -6.93
N GLY A 206 -19.38 39.66 -6.40
CA GLY A 206 -20.58 39.06 -7.00
C GLY A 206 -21.59 40.09 -7.54
N GLU A 207 -21.75 40.12 -8.87
CA GLU A 207 -22.62 41.08 -9.57
C GLU A 207 -24.10 40.72 -9.39
N GLY A 208 -24.87 41.62 -8.76
CA GLY A 208 -26.35 41.69 -8.83
C GLY A 208 -27.16 40.57 -8.16
N GLU A 209 -26.56 39.41 -7.90
CA GLU A 209 -27.19 38.21 -7.36
C GLU A 209 -26.27 37.50 -6.34
N PRO A 210 -26.82 36.80 -5.32
CA PRO A 210 -26.02 36.02 -4.37
C PRO A 210 -25.16 34.94 -5.05
N VAL A 211 -23.93 34.79 -4.58
CA VAL A 211 -22.95 33.83 -5.09
C VAL A 211 -23.21 32.48 -4.42
N THR A 212 -23.69 31.51 -5.20
CA THR A 212 -23.92 30.13 -4.74
C THR A 212 -22.73 29.23 -5.03
N PHE A 213 -22.68 28.04 -4.42
CA PHE A 213 -21.66 27.03 -4.72
C PHE A 213 -21.59 26.72 -6.23
N THR A 214 -22.74 26.54 -6.89
CA THR A 214 -22.77 26.32 -8.36
C THR A 214 -22.13 27.49 -9.14
N ARG A 215 -22.39 28.73 -8.72
CA ARG A 215 -21.80 29.92 -9.35
C ARG A 215 -20.30 30.01 -9.09
N ILE A 216 -19.84 29.61 -7.91
CA ILE A 216 -18.40 29.51 -7.60
C ILE A 216 -17.74 28.50 -8.53
N VAL A 217 -18.26 27.27 -8.64
CA VAL A 217 -17.72 26.24 -9.53
C VAL A 217 -17.60 26.73 -10.98
N THR A 218 -18.65 27.37 -11.49
CA THR A 218 -18.65 27.90 -12.85
C THR A 218 -17.64 29.05 -13.01
N GLY A 219 -17.60 29.95 -12.03
CA GLY A 219 -16.70 31.11 -12.03
C GLY A 219 -15.24 30.71 -11.89
N ILE A 220 -14.93 29.74 -11.03
CA ILE A 220 -13.57 29.31 -10.74
C ILE A 220 -12.99 28.53 -11.92
N ARG A 221 -13.75 27.63 -12.55
CA ARG A 221 -13.32 26.95 -13.79
C ARG A 221 -13.00 27.95 -14.91
N ARG A 222 -13.80 29.02 -15.05
CA ARG A 222 -13.51 30.10 -16.01
C ARG A 222 -12.25 30.88 -15.63
N ALA A 223 -12.07 31.19 -14.35
CA ALA A 223 -10.90 31.92 -13.87
C ALA A 223 -9.61 31.11 -14.02
N MET A 224 -9.67 29.77 -13.89
CA MET A 224 -8.52 28.87 -13.96
C MET A 224 -8.18 28.40 -15.37
N ALA A 225 -9.11 28.48 -16.32
CA ALA A 225 -8.87 28.10 -17.73
C ALA A 225 -7.59 28.66 -18.40
N PRO A 226 -7.10 29.88 -18.10
CA PRO A 226 -5.84 30.39 -18.65
C PRO A 226 -4.57 29.81 -18.01
N TYR A 227 -4.69 29.16 -16.85
CA TYR A 227 -3.58 28.68 -16.04
C TYR A 227 -3.29 27.20 -16.28
N LYS A 228 -2.08 26.78 -15.88
CA LYS A 228 -1.57 25.42 -16.06
C LYS A 228 -1.17 24.83 -14.72
N ALA A 229 -1.39 23.52 -14.59
CA ALA A 229 -0.86 22.71 -13.51
C ALA A 229 0.67 22.55 -13.63
N VAL A 230 1.32 21.94 -12.63
CA VAL A 230 2.79 21.82 -12.55
C VAL A 230 3.40 21.08 -13.74
N ASP A 231 2.71 20.06 -14.25
CA ASP A 231 3.12 19.24 -15.41
C ASP A 231 2.76 19.88 -16.78
N GLY A 232 2.15 21.07 -16.78
CA GLY A 232 1.81 21.83 -17.97
C GLY A 232 0.44 21.57 -18.59
N HIS A 233 -0.41 20.68 -18.04
CA HIS A 233 -1.79 20.52 -18.52
C HIS A 233 -2.71 21.65 -18.00
N PRO A 234 -3.90 21.87 -18.62
CA PRO A 234 -4.84 22.89 -18.15
C PRO A 234 -5.23 22.68 -16.68
N TRP A 235 -5.18 23.72 -15.84
CA TRP A 235 -5.57 23.59 -14.44
C TRP A 235 -7.11 23.54 -14.32
N VAL A 236 -7.70 22.42 -13.89
CA VAL A 236 -9.16 22.24 -13.80
C VAL A 236 -9.63 21.99 -12.36
N PRO A 237 -10.28 22.97 -11.71
CA PRO A 237 -11.00 22.72 -10.46
C PRO A 237 -12.16 21.75 -10.64
N ASP A 238 -12.39 20.91 -9.63
CA ASP A 238 -13.42 19.86 -9.66
C ASP A 238 -14.29 19.87 -8.38
N GLU A 239 -15.44 19.20 -8.43
CA GLU A 239 -16.45 19.27 -7.36
C GLU A 239 -17.30 18.02 -7.23
N ARG A 240 -17.80 17.80 -6.00
CA ARG A 240 -18.89 16.87 -5.70
C ARG A 240 -19.88 17.56 -4.77
N ARG A 241 -21.17 17.24 -4.90
CA ARG A 241 -22.23 17.79 -4.04
C ARG A 241 -23.35 16.79 -3.81
N HIS A 242 -23.87 16.78 -2.58
CA HIS A 242 -25.11 16.14 -2.16
C HIS A 242 -26.04 17.22 -1.59
N GLY A 243 -27.13 17.51 -2.28
CA GLY A 243 -28.05 18.62 -1.97
C GLY A 243 -28.19 19.62 -3.13
N ASP A 244 -29.16 20.53 -3.00
CA ASP A 244 -29.53 21.50 -4.06
C ASP A 244 -28.43 22.54 -4.32
N ASP A 245 -28.37 23.63 -3.55
CA ASP A 245 -27.33 24.66 -3.66
C ASP A 245 -27.29 25.50 -2.38
N VAL A 246 -26.16 26.18 -2.13
CA VAL A 246 -25.91 26.98 -0.94
C VAL A 246 -25.29 28.32 -1.30
N VAL A 247 -25.76 29.39 -0.65
CA VAL A 247 -25.21 30.74 -0.80
C VAL A 247 -23.95 30.89 0.05
N LEU A 248 -22.86 31.32 -0.57
CA LEU A 248 -21.56 31.53 0.05
C LEU A 248 -21.11 32.99 0.06
N ALA A 249 -21.73 33.86 -0.75
CA ALA A 249 -21.66 35.31 -0.58
C ALA A 249 -22.96 36.02 -1.04
N LEU A 250 -23.31 37.14 -0.40
CA LEU A 250 -24.44 37.98 -0.79
C LEU A 250 -24.09 38.74 -2.07
N ALA A 251 -25.12 39.18 -2.80
CA ALA A 251 -24.94 40.09 -3.92
C ALA A 251 -24.24 41.38 -3.45
N ALA A 252 -23.17 41.79 -4.12
CA ALA A 252 -22.58 43.09 -3.86
C ALA A 252 -23.57 44.17 -4.30
N GLY A 253 -24.13 44.93 -3.34
CA GLY A 253 -24.97 46.09 -3.67
C GLY A 253 -24.16 47.18 -4.39
N PRO A 254 -24.82 48.14 -5.09
CA PRO A 254 -24.12 49.27 -5.70
C PRO A 254 -23.23 49.98 -4.68
N GLU A 255 -21.98 50.29 -5.05
CA GLU A 255 -21.03 51.05 -4.22
C GLU A 255 -21.68 52.41 -3.87
N PRO A 256 -21.78 52.81 -2.60
CA PRO A 256 -22.18 54.18 -2.27
C PRO A 256 -21.21 55.14 -2.96
N PRO A 257 -21.68 56.28 -3.52
CA PRO A 257 -20.82 57.18 -4.27
C PRO A 257 -19.64 57.61 -3.39
N ARG A 258 -18.41 57.32 -3.87
CA ARG A 258 -17.18 57.83 -3.24
C ARG A 258 -17.31 59.32 -3.05
N GLN A 259 -17.25 59.78 -1.80
CA GLN A 259 -17.11 61.19 -1.51
C GLN A 259 -15.82 61.68 -2.19
N PRO A 260 -15.87 62.77 -2.97
CA PRO A 260 -14.71 63.27 -3.68
C PRO A 260 -13.61 63.65 -2.68
N PRO A 261 -12.34 63.40 -3.01
CA PRO A 261 -11.22 63.77 -2.16
C PRO A 261 -11.23 65.29 -1.97
N ARG A 262 -11.14 65.74 -0.71
CA ARG A 262 -10.94 67.16 -0.41
C ARG A 262 -9.54 67.55 -0.87
N ASP A 263 -9.51 68.40 -1.89
CA ASP A 263 -8.33 69.08 -2.39
C ASP A 263 -7.61 69.86 -1.28
N GLY A 264 -6.34 69.52 -1.09
CA GLY A 264 -5.35 70.30 -0.34
C GLY A 264 -4.02 70.26 -1.08
N ALA A 265 -3.86 71.20 -2.00
CA ALA A 265 -2.78 71.28 -2.99
C ALA A 265 -1.36 71.55 -2.40
N PRO A 266 -0.28 71.31 -3.17
CA PRO A 266 1.10 71.21 -2.70
C PRO A 266 1.92 72.49 -2.91
N LYS A 267 2.97 72.72 -2.10
CA LYS A 267 4.14 73.56 -2.47
C LYS A 267 5.42 73.08 -1.77
N GLY A 268 6.46 72.83 -2.58
CA GLY A 268 7.83 72.59 -2.11
C GLY A 268 8.67 73.87 -2.02
N HIS A 269 9.84 73.77 -1.37
CA HIS A 269 11.18 74.17 -1.87
C HIS A 269 12.24 74.23 -0.74
N THR A 270 13.29 73.43 -0.93
CA THR A 270 14.76 73.71 -0.81
C THR A 270 15.46 74.10 0.52
N ARG A 271 16.54 73.31 0.80
CA ARG A 271 17.92 73.65 1.30
C ARG A 271 18.04 74.39 2.66
N ARG A 272 19.00 74.17 3.59
CA ARG A 272 20.32 73.51 3.64
C ARG A 272 20.77 73.47 5.15
N TRP A 273 21.43 72.39 5.56
CA TRP A 273 22.59 72.19 6.50
C TRP A 273 22.98 73.24 7.59
N PRO A 274 23.53 72.82 8.77
CA PRO A 274 24.90 72.28 8.82
C PRO A 274 25.27 71.20 9.86
N ARG A 275 26.49 70.69 9.60
CA ARG A 275 27.41 69.78 10.30
C ARG A 275 27.60 70.09 11.80
N LEU A 276 28.05 69.11 12.58
CA LEU A 276 29.40 69.09 13.17
C LEU A 276 29.71 67.81 13.97
N SER A 277 30.95 67.39 13.84
CA SER A 277 31.61 66.24 14.45
C SER A 277 31.85 66.41 15.96
N ALA A 278 32.07 65.28 16.64
CA ALA A 278 32.57 65.16 18.02
C ALA A 278 33.89 65.92 18.25
N PRO A 279 34.21 66.29 19.51
CA PRO A 279 35.18 65.47 20.24
C PRO A 279 34.97 65.33 21.79
N ALA A 280 35.30 64.12 22.26
CA ALA A 280 36.07 63.71 23.45
C ALA A 280 36.08 64.50 24.79
N LEU A 281 35.66 63.77 25.85
CA LEU A 281 36.33 63.46 27.15
C LEU A 281 36.64 64.63 28.13
N PRO A 282 36.80 64.41 29.47
CA PRO A 282 37.20 63.16 30.13
C PRO A 282 36.45 62.76 31.41
N HIS A 283 36.80 61.56 31.87
CA HIS A 283 36.56 60.99 33.19
C HIS A 283 36.59 61.99 34.35
N ARG A 284 35.52 62.02 35.15
CA ARG A 284 35.58 61.76 36.59
C ARG A 284 34.21 61.92 37.28
N LEU A 285 33.89 60.89 38.06
CA LEU A 285 33.15 60.92 39.34
C LEU A 285 31.61 60.90 39.29
N LEU A 286 31.06 59.68 39.42
CA LEU A 286 30.07 59.39 40.49
C LEU A 286 30.70 59.76 41.85
N PRO A 287 29.95 60.14 42.91
CA PRO A 287 28.67 59.53 43.29
C PRO A 287 27.65 60.52 43.91
N VAL A 288 26.62 59.96 44.56
CA VAL A 288 25.56 60.61 45.38
C VAL A 288 24.26 60.87 44.62
N LEU A 289 23.44 59.83 44.47
CA LEU A 289 22.06 59.88 44.96
C LEU A 289 21.46 58.47 45.18
N VAL A 290 22.08 57.68 46.07
CA VAL A 290 21.32 56.68 46.85
C VAL A 290 20.64 57.44 47.98
N ARG A 291 19.48 58.05 47.71
CA ARG A 291 18.50 58.38 48.76
C ARG A 291 17.12 58.72 48.19
N ARG A 292 16.50 57.77 47.51
CA ARG A 292 15.04 57.55 47.37
C ARG A 292 14.78 56.53 46.25
N MET A 293 15.15 55.26 46.48
CA MET A 293 14.60 54.16 45.69
C MET A 293 13.40 53.61 46.45
N THR A 294 12.21 53.75 45.85
CA THR A 294 10.97 53.15 46.31
C THR A 294 10.98 51.64 46.06
N ARG A 295 10.18 50.88 46.82
CA ARG A 295 10.05 49.40 46.73
C ARG A 295 9.86 48.87 45.30
N THR A 296 9.36 49.70 44.39
CA THR A 296 9.19 49.41 42.96
C THR A 296 10.49 49.19 42.22
N THR A 297 11.57 49.90 42.53
CA THR A 297 12.85 49.78 41.80
C THR A 297 13.65 48.53 42.20
N ALA A 298 13.46 48.04 43.43
CA ALA A 298 14.06 46.79 43.90
C ALA A 298 13.39 45.55 43.27
N LEU A 299 12.08 45.59 43.03
CA LEU A 299 11.34 44.53 42.34
C LEU A 299 11.72 44.42 40.86
N VAL A 300 11.98 45.55 40.19
CA VAL A 300 12.42 45.55 38.79
C VAL A 300 13.83 44.97 38.64
N LEU A 301 14.76 45.29 39.54
CA LEU A 301 16.11 44.73 39.51
C LEU A 301 16.15 43.24 39.89
N ALA A 302 15.27 42.78 40.79
CA ALA A 302 15.12 41.35 41.08
C ALA A 302 14.49 40.59 39.89
N GLY A 303 13.51 41.19 39.20
CA GLY A 303 12.92 40.62 37.98
C GLY A 303 13.92 40.51 36.83
N VAL A 304 14.79 41.51 36.64
CA VAL A 304 15.85 41.47 35.61
C VAL A 304 16.92 40.43 35.95
N ALA A 305 17.23 40.19 37.23
CA ALA A 305 18.16 39.13 37.63
C ALA A 305 17.59 37.72 37.45
N VAL A 306 16.28 37.51 37.67
CA VAL A 306 15.59 36.24 37.40
C VAL A 306 15.43 35.99 35.90
N LEU A 307 15.20 37.03 35.10
CA LEU A 307 15.15 36.91 33.63
C LEU A 307 16.54 36.68 33.01
N ALA A 308 17.60 37.26 33.59
CA ALA A 308 18.97 37.04 33.12
C ALA A 308 19.49 35.63 33.46
N THR A 309 19.09 35.06 34.60
CA THR A 309 19.42 33.66 34.97
C THR A 309 18.52 32.64 34.27
N GLY A 310 17.23 32.94 34.07
CA GLY A 310 16.32 32.11 33.26
C GLY A 310 16.72 32.06 31.78
N GLY A 311 17.21 33.17 31.23
CA GLY A 311 17.71 33.23 29.86
C GLY A 311 19.02 32.46 29.64
N THR A 312 19.86 32.31 30.66
CA THR A 312 21.06 31.46 30.56
C THR A 312 20.74 29.98 30.73
N TRP A 313 19.73 29.61 31.52
CA TRP A 313 19.23 28.23 31.63
C TRP A 313 18.52 27.74 30.35
N TYR A 314 17.87 28.66 29.62
CA TYR A 314 17.21 28.34 28.34
C TYR A 314 18.20 28.19 27.16
N LEU A 315 19.35 28.87 27.19
CA LEU A 315 20.35 28.83 26.11
C LEU A 315 21.45 27.78 26.31
N LEU A 316 21.58 27.22 27.52
CA LEU A 316 22.52 26.16 27.87
C LEU A 316 21.75 24.95 28.42
N GLY A 317 20.99 24.28 27.55
CA GLY A 317 20.59 22.88 27.70
C GLY A 317 19.96 22.52 29.05
N GLY A 318 18.82 23.12 29.38
CA GLY A 318 17.85 22.44 30.22
C GLY A 318 17.24 21.31 29.39
N SER A 319 17.75 20.09 29.54
CA SER A 319 17.13 18.87 29.06
C SER A 319 15.65 18.91 29.41
N ALA A 320 14.78 18.99 28.39
CA ALA A 320 13.37 18.76 28.62
C ALA A 320 13.24 17.31 29.10
N GLU A 321 13.00 17.12 30.40
CA GLU A 321 12.50 15.84 30.89
C GLU A 321 11.17 15.57 30.16
N GLY A 322 11.21 14.72 29.13
CA GLY A 322 10.01 14.11 28.54
C GLY A 322 9.83 14.18 27.02
N ALA A 323 10.74 14.75 26.22
CA ALA A 323 10.64 14.67 24.75
C ALA A 323 11.57 13.56 24.22
N CYS A 324 11.00 12.46 23.73
CA CYS A 324 11.75 11.37 23.14
C CYS A 324 12.33 11.77 21.78
N ASP A 325 13.62 11.50 21.54
CA ASP A 325 14.19 11.57 20.20
C ASP A 325 13.52 10.55 19.27
N SER A 326 13.47 10.84 17.96
CA SER A 326 12.98 9.86 16.98
C SER A 326 13.90 8.63 16.98
N PRO A 327 13.35 7.42 17.20
CA PRO A 327 14.15 6.21 17.23
C PRO A 327 14.79 5.93 15.86
N LEU A 328 15.93 5.26 15.88
CA LEU A 328 16.50 4.68 14.67
C LEU A 328 15.56 3.60 14.13
N GLU A 329 15.11 3.70 12.88
CA GLU A 329 14.26 2.69 12.26
C GLU A 329 15.12 1.60 11.58
N LEU A 330 14.93 0.35 12.01
CA LEU A 330 15.42 -0.86 11.37
C LEU A 330 14.31 -1.49 10.52
N ARG A 331 14.65 -1.89 9.31
CA ARG A 331 13.74 -2.53 8.35
C ARG A 331 14.08 -4.01 8.25
N VAL A 332 13.12 -4.87 8.56
CA VAL A 332 13.27 -6.34 8.54
C VAL A 332 12.44 -6.89 7.40
N LEU A 333 13.12 -7.45 6.38
CA LEU A 333 12.49 -8.27 5.36
C LEU A 333 12.45 -9.73 5.84
N THR A 334 11.31 -10.40 5.75
CA THR A 334 11.20 -11.80 6.15
C THR A 334 10.37 -12.63 5.18
N ASP A 335 10.44 -13.95 5.30
CA ASP A 335 9.61 -14.88 4.53
C ASP A 335 8.13 -14.77 4.97
N PRO A 336 7.15 -14.88 4.07
CA PRO A 336 5.73 -14.72 4.40
C PRO A 336 5.23 -15.65 5.52
N ASP A 337 5.73 -16.89 5.61
CA ASP A 337 5.35 -17.82 6.68
C ASP A 337 5.86 -17.38 8.07
N LEU A 338 6.86 -16.50 8.13
CA LEU A 338 7.50 -16.05 9.37
C LEU A 338 7.01 -14.68 9.86
N ARG A 339 6.42 -13.88 8.97
CA ARG A 339 6.07 -12.48 9.26
C ARG A 339 5.31 -12.28 10.58
N PRO A 340 4.25 -13.04 10.90
CA PRO A 340 3.51 -12.83 12.13
C PRO A 340 4.39 -12.95 13.39
N THR A 341 5.22 -13.98 13.45
CA THR A 341 6.11 -14.26 14.60
C THR A 341 7.26 -13.27 14.67
N VAL A 342 7.88 -12.92 13.53
CA VAL A 342 8.95 -11.90 13.49
C VAL A 342 8.42 -10.52 13.89
N GLN A 343 7.19 -10.17 13.48
CA GLN A 343 6.52 -8.94 13.91
C GLN A 343 6.26 -8.96 15.43
N LYS A 344 5.74 -10.06 15.97
CA LYS A 344 5.55 -10.26 17.43
C LYS A 344 6.85 -10.05 18.21
N ALA A 345 7.96 -10.64 17.76
CA ALA A 345 9.27 -10.46 18.38
C ALA A 345 9.79 -9.02 18.25
N ALA A 346 9.61 -8.38 17.08
CA ALA A 346 9.99 -6.99 16.85
C ALA A 346 9.22 -5.99 17.74
N ASP A 347 7.95 -6.27 18.03
CA ASP A 347 7.11 -5.47 18.91
C ASP A 347 7.47 -5.63 20.39
N ALA A 348 7.96 -6.81 20.78
CA ALA A 348 8.43 -7.10 22.13
C ALA A 348 9.83 -6.54 22.45
N TYR A 349 10.59 -6.09 21.45
CA TYR A 349 11.96 -5.62 21.63
C TYR A 349 12.07 -4.41 22.59
N PRO A 350 12.79 -4.52 23.73
CA PRO A 350 12.63 -3.60 24.86
C PRO A 350 13.48 -2.33 24.80
N ARG A 351 14.29 -2.09 23.75
CA ARG A 351 15.31 -1.02 23.72
C ARG A 351 14.71 0.37 23.96
N ARG A 352 14.96 0.87 25.16
CA ARG A 352 14.58 2.20 25.63
C ARG A 352 15.79 2.93 26.22
N ASP A 353 15.79 4.26 26.15
CA ASP A 353 16.81 5.09 26.79
C ASP A 353 16.57 5.21 28.30
N ALA A 354 17.41 5.99 28.99
CA ALA A 354 17.30 6.26 30.42
C ALA A 354 15.98 6.95 30.83
N HIS A 355 15.24 7.52 29.88
CA HIS A 355 13.95 8.19 30.08
C HIS A 355 12.77 7.30 29.65
N GLY A 356 13.00 6.04 29.25
CA GLY A 356 11.96 5.11 28.83
C GLY A 356 11.51 5.27 27.38
N CYS A 357 12.15 6.15 26.61
CA CYS A 357 11.86 6.40 25.19
C CYS A 357 12.44 5.29 24.32
N ARG A 358 11.67 4.79 23.34
CA ARG A 358 12.15 3.78 22.39
C ARG A 358 13.33 4.37 21.61
N THR A 359 14.46 3.68 21.58
CA THR A 359 15.67 4.13 20.84
C THR A 359 15.77 3.52 19.45
N VAL A 360 15.10 2.39 19.23
CA VAL A 360 15.07 1.66 17.95
C VAL A 360 13.65 1.25 17.61
N GLY A 361 13.13 1.69 16.47
CA GLY A 361 11.89 1.21 15.87
C GLY A 361 12.21 0.08 14.89
N ILE A 362 11.39 -0.98 14.86
CA ILE A 362 11.58 -2.11 13.95
C ILE A 362 10.33 -2.24 13.10
N ASN A 363 10.48 -2.20 11.78
CA ASN A 363 9.42 -2.35 10.81
C ASN A 363 9.61 -3.67 10.06
N VAL A 364 8.63 -4.57 10.12
CA VAL A 364 8.69 -5.90 9.51
C VAL A 364 7.76 -5.95 8.30
N TYR A 365 8.29 -6.41 7.18
CA TYR A 365 7.55 -6.67 5.95
C TYR A 365 8.03 -7.96 5.30
N ASP A 366 7.18 -8.55 4.49
CA ASP A 366 7.50 -9.76 3.73
C ASP A 366 7.41 -9.50 2.23
N ALA A 367 8.01 -10.43 1.48
CA ALA A 367 7.83 -10.57 0.05
C ALA A 367 8.00 -12.04 -0.29
N LYS A 368 7.51 -12.45 -1.47
CA LYS A 368 7.74 -13.80 -1.99
C LYS A 368 9.22 -14.17 -1.90
N ALA A 369 9.51 -15.40 -1.49
CA ALA A 369 10.88 -15.88 -1.30
C ALA A 369 11.72 -15.73 -2.59
N THR A 370 11.12 -15.99 -3.76
CA THR A 370 11.79 -15.81 -5.06
C THR A 370 12.08 -14.36 -5.40
N ASP A 371 11.19 -13.44 -5.03
CA ASP A 371 11.31 -12.02 -5.33
C ASP A 371 12.36 -11.36 -4.43
N ALA A 372 12.38 -11.72 -3.13
CA ALA A 372 13.40 -11.28 -2.19
C ALA A 372 14.82 -11.69 -2.67
N VAL A 373 15.00 -12.96 -3.08
CA VAL A 373 16.29 -13.45 -3.60
C VAL A 373 16.69 -12.74 -4.90
N SER A 374 15.78 -12.67 -5.86
CA SER A 374 16.00 -11.99 -7.15
C SER A 374 16.39 -10.53 -6.93
N ALA A 375 15.67 -9.82 -6.07
CA ALA A 375 15.90 -8.42 -5.80
C ALA A 375 17.25 -8.19 -5.12
N LEU A 376 17.61 -8.98 -4.09
CA LEU A 376 18.91 -8.89 -3.41
C LEU A 376 20.10 -9.12 -4.36
N ARG A 377 19.96 -10.06 -5.31
CA ARG A 377 20.95 -10.27 -6.38
C ARG A 377 21.12 -9.04 -7.28
N SER A 378 20.02 -8.42 -7.66
CA SER A 378 20.01 -7.20 -8.49
C SER A 378 19.87 -5.92 -7.66
N SER A 379 20.48 -5.87 -6.48
CA SER A 379 20.13 -4.87 -5.46
C SER A 379 20.40 -3.42 -5.86
N SER A 380 21.23 -3.16 -6.88
CA SER A 380 21.42 -1.80 -7.42
C SER A 380 20.11 -1.17 -7.88
N LEU A 381 19.13 -1.99 -8.30
CA LEU A 381 17.84 -1.52 -8.78
C LEU A 381 16.97 -0.89 -7.68
N TRP A 382 17.29 -1.08 -6.38
CA TRP A 382 16.68 -0.31 -5.30
C TRP A 382 17.19 1.14 -5.24
N GLN A 383 18.44 1.38 -5.59
CA GLN A 383 19.07 2.71 -5.52
C GLN A 383 18.86 3.48 -6.83
N GLU A 384 18.98 2.78 -7.95
CA GLU A 384 18.93 3.34 -9.30
C GLU A 384 17.97 2.50 -10.17
N PRO A 385 16.64 2.61 -9.96
CA PRO A 385 15.68 1.93 -10.81
C PRO A 385 15.73 2.47 -12.25
N PRO A 386 15.48 1.63 -13.27
CA PRO A 386 15.52 2.06 -14.66
C PRO A 386 14.45 3.11 -14.95
N ALA A 387 14.86 4.24 -15.55
CA ALA A 387 13.98 5.36 -15.88
C ALA A 387 12.87 4.98 -16.88
N VAL A 388 13.14 4.02 -17.76
CA VAL A 388 12.19 3.46 -18.73
C VAL A 388 12.34 1.94 -18.73
N CYS A 389 11.22 1.24 -18.65
CA CYS A 389 11.21 -0.22 -18.69
C CYS A 389 11.67 -0.71 -20.09
N PRO A 390 12.56 -1.73 -20.16
CA PRO A 390 12.99 -2.27 -21.44
C PRO A 390 11.82 -2.92 -22.19
N ALA A 391 11.89 -2.94 -23.52
CA ALA A 391 10.86 -3.48 -24.40
C ALA A 391 10.59 -4.99 -24.22
N SER A 392 11.45 -5.69 -23.47
CA SER A 392 11.26 -7.08 -23.03
C SER A 392 10.10 -7.24 -22.04
N GLY A 393 9.62 -6.17 -21.39
CA GLY A 393 8.51 -6.20 -20.45
C GLY A 393 8.91 -6.51 -19.00
N VAL A 394 10.12 -7.05 -18.77
CA VAL A 394 10.67 -7.29 -17.43
C VAL A 394 11.26 -5.98 -16.90
N CYS A 395 10.59 -5.37 -15.91
CA CYS A 395 11.01 -4.12 -15.30
C CYS A 395 11.14 -4.32 -13.78
N PRO A 396 12.23 -4.94 -13.30
CA PRO A 396 12.36 -5.24 -11.88
C PRO A 396 12.42 -3.93 -11.11
N ARG A 397 11.46 -3.70 -10.22
CA ARG A 397 11.42 -2.53 -9.34
C ARG A 397 11.34 -2.99 -7.90
N PRO A 398 12.46 -3.46 -7.31
CA PRO A 398 12.49 -3.99 -5.96
C PRO A 398 11.86 -3.09 -4.89
N GLN A 399 12.01 -1.76 -5.04
CA GLN A 399 11.42 -0.80 -4.13
C GLN A 399 9.88 -0.82 -4.13
N ARG A 400 9.26 -1.28 -5.21
CA ARG A 400 7.81 -1.47 -5.40
C ARG A 400 7.39 -2.94 -5.25
N ASP A 401 8.22 -3.89 -5.68
CA ASP A 401 7.82 -5.31 -5.71
C ASP A 401 8.12 -6.05 -4.41
N VAL A 402 9.19 -5.65 -3.70
CA VAL A 402 9.63 -6.31 -2.45
C VAL A 402 9.42 -5.42 -1.24
N GLY A 403 9.81 -4.14 -1.32
CA GLY A 403 9.71 -3.23 -0.19
C GLY A 403 10.87 -2.25 -0.11
N ALA A 404 11.01 -1.58 1.03
CA ALA A 404 12.17 -0.72 1.28
C ALA A 404 13.48 -1.53 1.25
N GLN A 405 14.61 -0.84 1.24
CA GLN A 405 15.92 -1.48 1.48
C GLN A 405 15.95 -2.07 2.91
N PRO A 406 16.05 -3.39 3.11
CA PRO A 406 16.15 -3.95 4.46
C PRO A 406 17.49 -3.62 5.12
N ASP A 407 17.47 -3.46 6.44
CA ASP A 407 18.67 -3.49 7.29
C ASP A 407 18.94 -4.94 7.78
N VAL A 408 17.87 -5.75 7.89
CA VAL A 408 17.88 -7.15 8.29
C VAL A 408 17.04 -7.96 7.30
N TRP A 409 17.51 -9.16 6.97
CA TRP A 409 16.75 -10.16 6.22
C TRP A 409 16.71 -11.48 7.00
N ILE A 410 15.51 -12.00 7.26
CA ILE A 410 15.28 -13.29 7.93
C ILE A 410 14.49 -14.19 6.95
N PRO A 411 15.15 -14.91 6.02
CA PRO A 411 14.47 -15.92 5.21
C PRO A 411 14.15 -17.15 6.07
N ALA A 412 13.32 -18.07 5.57
CA ALA A 412 13.02 -19.30 6.31
C ALA A 412 14.16 -20.33 6.30
N ALA A 413 15.03 -20.32 5.28
CA ALA A 413 16.18 -21.22 5.24
C ALA A 413 17.46 -20.58 4.68
N GLY A 414 18.61 -21.12 5.10
CA GLY A 414 19.95 -20.76 4.61
C GLY A 414 20.13 -20.91 3.10
N SER A 415 19.34 -21.77 2.45
CA SER A 415 19.29 -21.92 0.99
C SER A 415 18.93 -20.62 0.27
N ALA A 416 18.04 -19.81 0.84
CA ALA A 416 17.70 -18.50 0.28
C ALA A 416 18.93 -17.57 0.27
N TRP A 417 19.67 -17.53 1.37
CA TRP A 417 20.91 -16.74 1.47
C TRP A 417 21.99 -17.22 0.50
N GLN A 418 22.17 -18.54 0.36
CA GLN A 418 23.08 -19.13 -0.64
C GLN A 418 22.67 -18.72 -2.06
N ARG A 419 21.37 -18.80 -2.40
CA ARG A 419 20.89 -18.32 -3.70
C ARG A 419 21.17 -16.83 -3.86
N ALA A 420 20.87 -15.98 -2.88
CA ALA A 420 21.08 -14.54 -3.00
C ALA A 420 22.57 -14.14 -3.16
N THR A 421 23.51 -14.96 -2.67
CA THR A 421 24.95 -14.67 -2.68
C THR A 421 25.76 -15.42 -3.74
N ALA A 422 25.17 -16.40 -4.43
CA ALA A 422 25.87 -17.19 -5.44
C ALA A 422 26.41 -16.32 -6.61
N GLU A 423 27.70 -16.48 -6.93
CA GLU A 423 28.34 -15.80 -8.05
C GLU A 423 27.85 -16.34 -9.41
N GLY A 424 27.60 -15.46 -10.39
CA GLY A 424 27.45 -15.85 -11.80
C GLY A 424 26.04 -16.21 -12.31
N ALA A 425 24.99 -16.14 -11.49
CA ALA A 425 23.61 -16.47 -11.91
C ALA A 425 22.70 -15.22 -12.12
N GLY A 426 23.28 -14.11 -12.60
CA GLY A 426 22.56 -12.87 -12.94
C GLY A 426 21.79 -12.92 -14.28
N GLY A 427 21.47 -14.10 -14.79
CA GLY A 427 20.60 -14.28 -15.95
C GLY A 427 19.30 -14.93 -15.51
N GLY A 428 18.18 -14.26 -15.75
CA GLY A 428 16.87 -14.92 -15.69
C GLY A 428 16.80 -16.08 -16.70
N PRO A 429 15.76 -16.94 -16.62
CA PRO A 429 15.54 -17.98 -17.61
C PRO A 429 15.32 -17.30 -18.97
N GLY A 430 16.24 -17.54 -19.91
CA GLY A 430 16.33 -16.80 -21.17
C GLY A 430 17.76 -16.43 -21.54
N GLY A 431 18.65 -17.41 -21.58
CA GLY A 431 20.04 -17.23 -22.02
C GLY A 431 20.10 -16.90 -23.51
N GLY A 432 20.38 -15.64 -23.84
CA GLY A 432 20.67 -15.21 -25.21
C GLY A 432 20.97 -13.72 -25.29
N GLU A 433 22.23 -13.40 -25.61
CA GLU A 433 22.75 -12.08 -25.97
C GLU A 433 22.90 -11.04 -24.84
N THR A 434 24.16 -10.92 -24.35
CA THR A 434 24.80 -9.70 -23.81
C THR A 434 23.88 -8.51 -23.49
N SER A 435 23.14 -8.59 -22.39
CA SER A 435 22.38 -7.46 -21.84
C SER A 435 23.25 -6.70 -20.85
N THR A 436 23.67 -5.50 -21.21
CA THR A 436 24.50 -4.59 -20.40
C THR A 436 23.73 -3.83 -19.32
N SER A 437 22.60 -4.34 -18.80
CA SER A 437 21.86 -3.63 -17.74
C SER A 437 21.02 -4.49 -16.77
N THR A 438 21.38 -5.74 -16.50
CA THR A 438 20.81 -6.44 -15.34
C THR A 438 21.54 -5.96 -14.07
N GLY A 439 20.82 -5.38 -13.12
CA GLY A 439 21.41 -4.69 -11.96
C GLY A 439 22.49 -5.49 -11.23
N ARG A 440 23.53 -4.81 -10.75
CA ARG A 440 24.61 -5.41 -9.96
C ARG A 440 24.16 -5.57 -8.50
N SER A 441 24.78 -6.49 -7.76
CA SER A 441 24.65 -6.48 -6.30
C SER A 441 25.42 -5.30 -5.70
N VAL A 442 24.75 -4.52 -4.85
CA VAL A 442 25.31 -3.40 -4.06
C VAL A 442 25.16 -3.65 -2.55
N VAL A 443 24.85 -4.88 -2.17
CA VAL A 443 24.65 -5.28 -0.78
C VAL A 443 25.67 -6.32 -0.35
N LYS A 444 26.06 -6.24 0.92
CA LYS A 444 26.76 -7.30 1.64
C LYS A 444 25.78 -7.99 2.59
N LEU A 445 25.68 -9.32 2.48
CA LEU A 445 24.75 -10.14 3.25
C LEU A 445 25.52 -10.97 4.28
N ASP A 446 25.65 -10.46 5.50
CA ASP A 446 26.40 -11.11 6.59
C ASP A 446 25.44 -11.95 7.46
N ARG A 447 25.53 -13.29 7.39
CA ARG A 447 24.76 -14.19 8.24
C ARG A 447 25.34 -14.21 9.66
N LEU A 448 24.53 -13.86 10.66
CA LEU A 448 24.96 -13.82 12.08
C LEU A 448 24.68 -15.14 12.81
N GLY A 449 23.61 -15.84 12.44
CA GLY A 449 23.19 -17.14 12.96
C GLY A 449 21.67 -17.29 12.91
N SER A 450 21.13 -18.37 13.47
CA SER A 450 19.69 -18.68 13.44
C SER A 450 18.95 -18.05 14.62
N VAL A 451 17.69 -17.65 14.43
CA VAL A 451 16.85 -17.09 15.52
C VAL A 451 15.84 -18.07 16.10
N ALA A 452 15.46 -19.08 15.31
CA ALA A 452 14.61 -20.19 15.70
C ALA A 452 14.69 -21.28 14.60
N TYR A 453 14.08 -22.43 14.85
CA TYR A 453 14.05 -23.55 13.92
C TYR A 453 12.64 -24.12 13.78
N THR A 454 12.32 -24.67 12.62
CA THR A 454 11.14 -25.51 12.45
C THR A 454 11.42 -26.61 11.42
N PRO A 455 11.26 -27.90 11.78
CA PRO A 455 11.29 -29.00 10.83
C PRO A 455 10.22 -28.84 9.74
N MET A 456 10.50 -29.39 8.57
CA MET A 456 9.48 -29.66 7.57
C MET A 456 8.83 -31.01 7.87
N VAL A 457 7.50 -31.07 7.81
CA VAL A 457 6.73 -32.27 8.15
C VAL A 457 5.67 -32.56 7.10
N LEU A 458 5.43 -33.85 6.85
CA LEU A 458 4.22 -34.30 6.17
C LEU A 458 3.13 -34.48 7.25
N GLY A 459 2.21 -33.54 7.33
CA GLY A 459 1.05 -33.58 8.22
C GLY A 459 -0.03 -34.49 7.66
N VAL A 460 -0.17 -35.68 8.24
CA VAL A 460 -1.09 -36.74 7.81
C VAL A 460 -2.30 -36.75 8.75
N PRO A 461 -3.56 -36.70 8.26
CA PRO A 461 -4.75 -36.85 9.11
C PRO A 461 -4.68 -38.14 9.94
N ASP A 462 -5.05 -38.10 11.21
CA ASP A 462 -4.98 -39.26 12.11
C ASP A 462 -5.94 -40.40 11.75
N THR A 463 -6.94 -40.10 10.92
CA THR A 463 -7.86 -41.05 10.29
C THR A 463 -7.19 -41.93 9.24
N MET A 464 -6.01 -41.54 8.78
CA MET A 464 -5.21 -42.26 7.78
C MET A 464 -4.33 -43.35 8.40
N SER A 465 -4.20 -44.48 7.69
CA SER A 465 -3.37 -45.60 8.16
C SER A 465 -1.92 -45.46 7.69
N LEU A 466 -1.03 -45.02 8.60
CA LEU A 466 0.42 -45.03 8.37
C LEU A 466 1.16 -45.57 9.60
N PRO A 467 2.10 -46.52 9.46
CA PRO A 467 2.85 -47.06 10.59
C PRO A 467 3.62 -45.97 11.35
N GLN A 468 3.54 -45.97 12.68
CA GLN A 468 4.33 -45.06 13.54
C GLN A 468 5.85 -45.21 13.34
N SER A 469 6.32 -46.33 12.80
CA SER A 469 7.73 -46.49 12.43
C SER A 469 8.17 -45.49 11.36
N LEU A 470 7.26 -45.09 10.45
CA LEU A 470 7.50 -44.12 9.37
C LEU A 470 7.30 -42.67 9.82
N GLN A 471 7.31 -42.41 11.12
CA GLN A 471 7.12 -41.06 11.63
C GLN A 471 8.43 -40.26 11.69
N THR A 472 9.59 -40.92 11.83
CA THR A 472 10.89 -40.24 11.89
C THR A 472 11.95 -41.07 11.20
N ASP A 473 12.99 -40.41 10.71
CA ASP A 473 14.22 -41.04 10.21
C ASP A 473 14.11 -41.76 8.84
N ASP A 474 12.92 -41.75 8.22
CA ASP A 474 12.69 -42.28 6.87
C ASP A 474 12.62 -41.16 5.80
N PRO A 475 13.04 -41.41 4.54
CA PRO A 475 12.91 -40.45 3.44
C PRO A 475 11.46 -40.15 3.06
N LEU A 476 11.19 -38.95 2.53
CA LEU A 476 9.84 -38.51 2.13
C LEU A 476 9.16 -39.50 1.18
N GLY A 477 9.92 -40.06 0.22
CA GLY A 477 9.39 -41.01 -0.76
C GLY A 477 8.90 -42.31 -0.13
N GLU A 478 9.55 -42.79 0.94
CA GLU A 478 9.11 -43.99 1.66
C GLU A 478 7.83 -43.72 2.46
N ILE A 479 7.72 -42.55 3.08
CA ILE A 479 6.53 -42.10 3.80
C ILE A 479 5.33 -42.00 2.83
N ILE A 480 5.50 -41.33 1.69
CA ILE A 480 4.45 -41.19 0.65
C ILE A 480 4.05 -42.57 0.10
N THR A 481 5.02 -43.40 -0.27
CA THR A 481 4.75 -44.76 -0.79
C THR A 481 3.97 -45.60 0.23
N GLY A 482 4.33 -45.50 1.52
CA GLY A 482 3.62 -46.18 2.60
C GLY A 482 2.17 -45.72 2.73
N LEU A 483 1.90 -44.43 2.52
CA LEU A 483 0.57 -43.83 2.59
C LEU A 483 -0.29 -44.23 1.39
N GLU A 484 0.25 -44.10 0.17
CA GLU A 484 -0.43 -44.47 -1.09
C GLU A 484 -0.72 -45.98 -1.18
N ALA A 485 0.13 -46.81 -0.57
CA ALA A 485 -0.11 -48.26 -0.51
C ALA A 485 -1.28 -48.64 0.41
N ALA A 486 -1.60 -47.81 1.40
CA ALA A 486 -2.66 -48.07 2.36
C ALA A 486 -4.03 -47.58 1.88
N GLN A 487 -4.07 -46.48 1.12
CA GLN A 487 -5.30 -45.76 0.76
C GLN A 487 -5.06 -44.70 -0.33
N GLU A 488 -6.14 -44.11 -0.83
CA GLU A 488 -6.07 -42.93 -1.71
C GLU A 488 -5.73 -41.67 -0.89
N VAL A 489 -4.75 -40.89 -1.35
CA VAL A 489 -4.26 -39.70 -0.66
C VAL A 489 -3.85 -38.63 -1.67
N GLU A 490 -4.07 -37.36 -1.31
CA GLU A 490 -3.59 -36.20 -2.06
C GLU A 490 -2.40 -35.59 -1.31
N ILE A 491 -1.24 -35.46 -1.95
CA ILE A 491 -0.08 -34.79 -1.36
C ILE A 491 -0.06 -33.33 -1.80
N LEU A 492 -0.15 -32.40 -0.86
CA LEU A 492 -0.25 -30.97 -1.13
C LEU A 492 0.88 -30.17 -0.48
N ARG A 493 1.28 -29.07 -1.12
CA ARG A 493 2.27 -28.09 -0.62
C ARG A 493 1.93 -26.68 -1.14
N PRO A 494 2.32 -25.60 -0.45
CA PRO A 494 2.03 -24.23 -0.94
C PRO A 494 2.75 -23.91 -2.26
N ASP A 495 2.45 -22.80 -2.93
CA ASP A 495 3.16 -22.36 -4.14
C ASP A 495 4.68 -22.14 -3.86
N PRO A 496 5.60 -22.80 -4.57
CA PRO A 496 7.06 -22.71 -4.33
C PRO A 496 7.65 -21.34 -4.66
N GLU A 497 6.92 -20.47 -5.35
CA GLU A 497 7.35 -19.08 -5.51
C GLU A 497 7.06 -18.24 -4.25
N GLY A 498 6.10 -18.67 -3.42
CA GLY A 498 5.64 -17.95 -2.24
C GLY A 498 6.66 -17.95 -1.10
N THR A 499 7.01 -19.14 -0.60
CA THR A 499 7.87 -19.31 0.58
C THR A 499 9.03 -20.27 0.32
N GLU A 500 10.12 -20.09 1.07
CA GLU A 500 11.28 -20.96 0.96
C GLU A 500 10.96 -22.42 1.36
N ALA A 501 10.07 -22.59 2.34
CA ALA A 501 9.57 -23.88 2.78
C ALA A 501 8.87 -24.64 1.64
N ALA A 502 8.02 -23.95 0.88
CA ALA A 502 7.30 -24.51 -0.26
C ALA A 502 8.24 -24.92 -1.41
N LEU A 503 9.31 -24.14 -1.62
CA LEU A 503 10.34 -24.48 -2.61
C LEU A 503 11.13 -25.74 -2.20
N LEU A 504 11.54 -25.85 -0.94
CA LEU A 504 12.21 -27.05 -0.42
C LEU A 504 11.30 -28.28 -0.47
N ALA A 505 10.02 -28.11 -0.14
CA ALA A 505 9.00 -29.15 -0.29
C ALA A 505 8.88 -29.63 -1.75
N THR A 506 8.93 -28.70 -2.71
CA THR A 506 8.84 -29.03 -4.16
C THR A 506 10.05 -29.80 -4.64
N ASP A 507 11.26 -29.37 -4.26
CA ASP A 507 12.51 -30.05 -4.59
C ASP A 507 12.49 -31.50 -4.09
N ALA A 508 12.06 -31.70 -2.84
CA ALA A 508 11.91 -33.03 -2.25
C ALA A 508 10.87 -33.87 -3.00
N LEU A 509 9.67 -33.33 -3.27
CA LEU A 509 8.62 -34.07 -3.98
C LEU A 509 9.07 -34.48 -5.40
N TYR A 510 9.78 -33.61 -6.11
CA TYR A 510 10.32 -33.95 -7.43
C TYR A 510 11.37 -35.05 -7.36
N ALA A 511 12.20 -35.06 -6.31
CA ALA A 511 13.16 -36.14 -6.08
C ALA A 511 12.49 -37.48 -5.75
N THR A 512 11.28 -37.48 -5.17
CA THR A 512 10.52 -38.70 -4.83
C THR A 512 9.74 -39.32 -6.00
N SER A 513 9.40 -38.54 -7.03
CA SER A 513 8.57 -39.00 -8.15
C SER A 513 9.29 -40.10 -8.94
N ALA A 514 8.67 -41.29 -9.03
CA ALA A 514 9.26 -42.47 -9.66
C ALA A 514 9.60 -42.28 -11.16
N ASP A 515 8.85 -41.42 -11.85
CA ASP A 515 9.12 -41.03 -13.24
C ASP A 515 10.00 -39.77 -13.34
N GLY A 516 10.23 -39.04 -12.23
CA GLY A 516 11.07 -37.85 -12.16
C GLY A 516 10.52 -36.61 -12.87
N HIS A 517 9.27 -36.65 -13.35
CA HIS A 517 8.65 -35.55 -14.09
C HIS A 517 7.87 -34.64 -13.14
N ALA A 518 8.32 -33.38 -13.03
CA ALA A 518 7.63 -32.31 -12.32
C ALA A 518 6.15 -32.20 -12.73
N SER A 519 5.85 -32.46 -14.00
CA SER A 519 4.49 -32.42 -14.56
C SER A 519 3.49 -33.31 -13.82
N THR A 520 3.88 -34.50 -13.38
CA THR A 520 2.95 -35.43 -12.72
C THR A 520 2.52 -34.90 -11.36
N VAL A 521 3.48 -34.40 -10.57
CA VAL A 521 3.23 -33.80 -9.26
C VAL A 521 2.36 -32.56 -9.39
N GLU A 522 2.73 -31.66 -10.30
CA GLU A 522 2.01 -30.38 -10.47
C GLU A 522 0.61 -30.56 -11.07
N GLN A 523 0.41 -31.51 -11.99
CA GLN A 523 -0.92 -31.84 -12.51
C GLN A 523 -1.82 -32.45 -11.43
N GLY A 524 -1.27 -33.29 -10.54
CA GLY A 524 -2.00 -33.82 -9.39
C GLY A 524 -2.49 -32.71 -8.47
N MET A 525 -1.60 -31.82 -8.04
CA MET A 525 -1.95 -30.69 -7.18
C MET A 525 -2.95 -29.73 -7.84
N ALA A 526 -2.77 -29.41 -9.12
CA ALA A 526 -3.71 -28.58 -9.88
C ALA A 526 -5.09 -29.24 -10.06
N GLY A 527 -5.14 -30.58 -10.05
CA GLY A 527 -6.38 -31.36 -10.03
C GLY A 527 -7.10 -31.30 -8.68
N ALA A 528 -6.35 -31.33 -7.57
CA ALA A 528 -6.87 -31.27 -6.22
C ALA A 528 -7.33 -29.86 -5.80
N LEU A 529 -6.49 -28.85 -6.07
CA LEU A 529 -6.76 -27.45 -5.78
C LEU A 529 -6.55 -26.60 -7.03
N ARG A 530 -7.58 -25.83 -7.41
CA ARG A 530 -7.53 -24.99 -8.61
C ARG A 530 -6.52 -23.84 -8.51
N SER A 531 -6.23 -23.41 -7.29
CA SER A 531 -5.22 -22.42 -6.98
C SER A 531 -4.42 -22.88 -5.78
N MET A 532 -3.12 -23.09 -5.97
CA MET A 532 -2.23 -23.36 -4.84
C MET A 532 -2.04 -22.07 -4.03
N PRO A 533 -2.35 -22.08 -2.72
CA PRO A 533 -2.10 -20.92 -1.85
C PRO A 533 -0.61 -20.66 -1.66
N SER A 534 -0.23 -19.41 -1.34
CA SER A 534 1.18 -19.00 -1.34
C SER A 534 1.92 -19.34 -0.06
N THR A 535 1.20 -19.52 1.06
CA THR A 535 1.78 -19.83 2.38
C THR A 535 1.23 -21.13 2.95
N ALA A 536 1.95 -21.73 3.90
CA ALA A 536 1.49 -22.95 4.58
C ALA A 536 0.18 -22.71 5.33
N ARG A 537 0.05 -21.54 5.97
CA ARG A 537 -1.17 -21.14 6.67
C ARG A 537 -2.36 -21.00 5.73
N GLU A 538 -2.18 -20.38 4.56
CA GLU A 538 -3.24 -20.26 3.57
C GLU A 538 -3.66 -21.60 2.96
N LEU A 539 -2.71 -22.51 2.72
CA LEU A 539 -3.01 -23.87 2.28
C LEU A 539 -3.91 -24.59 3.30
N MET A 540 -3.53 -24.54 4.58
CA MET A 540 -4.32 -25.13 5.65
C MET A 540 -5.70 -24.47 5.76
N CYS A 541 -5.81 -23.15 5.67
CA CYS A 541 -7.11 -22.47 5.64
C CYS A 541 -7.97 -22.84 4.42
N ALA A 542 -7.37 -23.06 3.24
CA ALA A 542 -8.09 -23.45 2.03
C ALA A 542 -8.67 -24.86 2.15
N LEU A 543 -8.00 -25.77 2.87
CA LEU A 543 -8.56 -27.08 3.20
C LEU A 543 -9.74 -26.96 4.19
N ALA A 544 -9.68 -26.00 5.11
CA ALA A 544 -10.69 -25.77 6.15
C ALA A 544 -12.01 -25.18 5.63
N ASP A 545 -12.03 -24.64 4.41
CA ASP A 545 -13.14 -23.82 3.90
C ASP A 545 -14.42 -24.62 3.60
N GLY A 546 -14.34 -25.96 3.60
CA GLY A 546 -15.44 -26.88 3.36
C GLY A 546 -15.99 -26.84 1.93
N THR A 547 -15.37 -26.08 1.02
CA THR A 547 -15.80 -25.97 -0.39
C THR A 547 -15.21 -27.07 -1.27
N HIS A 548 -14.18 -27.77 -0.77
CA HIS A 548 -13.47 -28.85 -1.44
C HIS A 548 -13.85 -30.21 -0.83
N ASN A 549 -14.98 -30.78 -1.30
CA ASN A 549 -15.54 -32.09 -0.92
C ASN A 549 -14.49 -33.12 -0.45
N ASP A 550 -14.56 -33.58 0.81
CA ASP A 550 -13.73 -34.60 1.48
C ASP A 550 -12.19 -34.42 1.33
N LEU A 551 -11.70 -33.31 0.74
CA LEU A 551 -10.28 -33.09 0.48
C LEU A 551 -9.51 -32.88 1.79
N GLU A 552 -10.14 -32.22 2.76
CA GLU A 552 -9.63 -32.04 4.12
C GLU A 552 -9.22 -33.38 4.77
N ASP A 553 -10.03 -34.42 4.58
CA ASP A 553 -9.84 -35.74 5.19
C ASP A 553 -8.84 -36.62 4.42
N ARG A 554 -8.65 -36.36 3.12
CA ARG A 554 -7.78 -37.17 2.24
C ARG A 554 -6.48 -36.48 1.82
N ALA A 555 -6.24 -35.24 2.25
CA ALA A 555 -5.01 -34.51 1.94
C ALA A 555 -3.94 -34.70 3.03
N ALA A 556 -2.73 -35.10 2.65
CA ALA A 556 -1.53 -34.96 3.47
C ALA A 556 -0.73 -33.73 3.01
N VAL A 557 -0.28 -32.91 3.94
CA VAL A 557 0.28 -31.57 3.64
C VAL A 557 1.76 -31.50 4.03
N LEU A 558 2.62 -31.06 3.11
CA LEU A 558 4.04 -30.84 3.39
C LEU A 558 4.26 -29.37 3.77
N VAL A 559 4.37 -29.11 5.07
CA VAL A 559 4.37 -27.76 5.68
C VAL A 559 5.36 -27.67 6.86
N PRO A 560 5.70 -26.46 7.35
CA PRO A 560 6.48 -26.32 8.58
C PRO A 560 5.75 -26.89 9.81
N GLU A 561 6.49 -27.55 10.71
CA GLU A 561 5.99 -28.11 11.98
C GLU A 561 5.19 -27.06 12.79
N GLN A 562 5.70 -25.83 12.88
CA GLN A 562 5.03 -24.75 13.62
C GLN A 562 3.61 -24.48 13.10
N THR A 563 3.41 -24.49 11.78
CA THR A 563 2.10 -24.28 11.18
C THR A 563 1.18 -25.44 11.50
N LEU A 564 1.65 -26.69 11.34
CA LEU A 564 0.86 -27.88 11.67
C LEU A 564 0.41 -27.85 13.14
N ALA A 565 1.35 -27.57 14.06
CA ALA A 565 1.10 -27.54 15.50
C ALA A 565 0.08 -26.48 15.93
N GLN A 566 0.10 -25.31 15.28
CA GLN A 566 -0.90 -24.25 15.52
C GLN A 566 -2.31 -24.65 15.05
N PHE A 567 -2.43 -25.36 13.93
CA PHE A 567 -3.73 -25.84 13.42
C PHE A 567 -4.30 -27.00 14.23
N ASN A 568 -3.44 -27.79 14.89
CA ASN A 568 -3.84 -28.86 15.79
C ASN A 568 -4.44 -28.37 17.12
N LEU A 569 -4.27 -27.09 17.47
CA LEU A 569 -4.80 -26.56 18.73
C LEU A 569 -6.33 -26.62 18.79
N SER A 570 -6.85 -26.93 19.98
CA SER A 570 -8.29 -26.94 20.29
C SER A 570 -8.93 -25.54 20.22
N ALA A 571 -10.25 -25.49 20.04
CA ALA A 571 -10.94 -24.23 19.75
C ALA A 571 -10.89 -23.30 20.96
N GLY A 572 -10.41 -22.07 20.76
CA GLY A 572 -10.25 -21.07 21.83
C GLY A 572 -8.86 -21.04 22.45
N GLU A 573 -7.96 -21.95 22.08
CA GLU A 573 -6.55 -21.89 22.45
C GLU A 573 -5.82 -20.72 21.78
N THR A 574 -4.86 -20.15 22.50
CA THR A 574 -4.06 -19.02 22.00
C THR A 574 -3.12 -19.51 20.91
N GLY A 575 -3.04 -18.78 19.79
CA GLY A 575 -2.21 -19.16 18.64
C GLY A 575 -2.94 -19.99 17.57
N ARG A 576 -4.15 -20.53 17.86
CA ARG A 576 -4.95 -21.23 16.85
C ARG A 576 -5.40 -20.27 15.74
N PRO A 577 -5.15 -20.58 14.45
CA PRO A 577 -5.64 -19.76 13.34
C PRO A 577 -7.17 -19.74 13.28
N ALA A 578 -7.76 -18.57 13.03
CA ALA A 578 -9.22 -18.38 13.03
C ALA A 578 -9.97 -19.20 11.96
N CYS A 579 -9.28 -19.64 10.91
CA CYS A 579 -9.83 -20.49 9.86
C CYS A 579 -9.85 -21.99 10.21
N ALA A 580 -9.14 -22.41 11.27
CA ALA A 580 -8.93 -23.82 11.58
C ALA A 580 -10.23 -24.52 12.01
N THR A 581 -10.54 -25.64 11.37
CA THR A 581 -11.64 -26.57 11.68
C THR A 581 -11.18 -27.66 12.65
N GLU A 582 -12.14 -28.37 13.26
CA GLU A 582 -11.82 -29.51 14.14
C GLU A 582 -11.23 -30.70 13.38
N ALA A 583 -11.63 -30.95 12.13
CA ALA A 583 -11.06 -32.04 11.32
C ALA A 583 -9.59 -31.76 10.93
N LEU A 584 -9.24 -30.51 10.61
CA LEU A 584 -7.84 -30.11 10.46
C LEU A 584 -7.00 -30.21 11.74
N ALA A 585 -7.63 -30.20 12.92
CA ALA A 585 -6.92 -30.22 14.20
C ALA A 585 -6.34 -31.61 14.56
N HIS A 586 -6.56 -32.63 13.72
CA HIS A 586 -6.19 -34.01 13.98
C HIS A 586 -5.15 -34.54 12.99
N ARG A 587 -4.00 -33.87 12.88
CA ARG A 587 -2.92 -34.29 11.96
C ARG A 587 -1.64 -34.65 12.69
N VAL A 588 -1.08 -35.80 12.35
CA VAL A 588 0.18 -36.32 12.88
C VAL A 588 1.33 -35.88 11.98
N ALA A 589 2.38 -35.31 12.59
CA ALA A 589 3.60 -34.91 11.91
C ALA A 589 4.47 -36.15 11.63
N HIS A 590 4.75 -36.38 10.34
CA HIS A 590 5.80 -37.29 9.89
C HIS A 590 7.01 -36.44 9.45
N TYR A 591 8.21 -36.82 9.89
CA TYR A 591 9.45 -36.04 9.74
C TYR A 591 10.38 -36.70 8.72
N PRO A 592 10.38 -36.24 7.45
CA PRO A 592 11.22 -36.83 6.42
C PRO A 592 12.70 -36.56 6.67
N SER A 593 13.54 -37.59 6.59
CA SER A 593 14.98 -37.48 6.86
C SER A 593 15.78 -36.76 5.77
N ASP A 594 15.18 -36.53 4.60
CA ASP A 594 15.78 -35.98 3.39
C ASP A 594 15.28 -34.56 3.05
N VAL A 595 14.34 -34.02 3.82
CA VAL A 595 13.89 -32.62 3.70
C VAL A 595 14.61 -31.76 4.73
N PRO A 596 15.26 -30.65 4.35
CA PRO A 596 15.97 -29.77 5.30
C PRO A 596 15.05 -29.13 6.34
N MET A 597 15.61 -28.87 7.53
CA MET A 597 14.97 -28.04 8.55
C MET A 597 15.06 -26.56 8.17
N LEU A 598 14.02 -25.78 8.48
CA LEU A 598 14.06 -24.33 8.35
C LEU A 598 14.83 -23.75 9.55
N ASP A 599 15.92 -23.02 9.27
CA ASP A 599 16.89 -22.52 10.25
C ASP A 599 16.82 -21.00 10.47
N LEU A 600 15.89 -20.30 9.82
CA LEU A 600 15.59 -18.87 10.00
C LEU A 600 16.85 -18.01 10.25
N PRO A 601 17.80 -17.97 9.30
CA PRO A 601 19.06 -17.26 9.52
C PRO A 601 18.82 -15.76 9.59
N PHE A 602 19.37 -15.10 10.59
CA PHE A 602 19.43 -13.66 10.69
C PHE A 602 20.57 -13.12 9.84
N VAL A 603 20.22 -12.41 8.76
CA VAL A 603 21.17 -11.82 7.82
C VAL A 603 21.18 -10.31 8.00
N ARG A 604 22.33 -9.75 8.35
CA ARG A 604 22.55 -8.31 8.30
C ARG A 604 22.78 -7.86 6.87
N VAL A 605 22.03 -6.86 6.42
CA VAL A 605 22.14 -6.28 5.08
C VAL A 605 22.88 -4.95 5.15
N SER A 606 24.03 -4.86 4.49
CA SER A 606 24.82 -3.61 4.41
C SER A 606 24.81 -3.08 2.99
N TRP A 607 24.35 -1.83 2.80
CA TRP A 607 24.21 -1.18 1.50
C TRP A 607 25.44 -0.34 1.14
N GLU A 608 25.92 -0.46 -0.09
CA GLU A 608 26.93 0.44 -0.65
C GLU A 608 26.39 1.89 -0.68
N GLY A 609 27.18 2.85 -0.20
CA GLY A 609 26.82 4.27 -0.16
C GLY A 609 25.92 4.71 1.00
N ALA A 610 25.56 3.81 1.93
CA ALA A 610 24.70 4.10 3.09
C ALA A 610 25.48 4.50 4.37
N ASP A 611 26.39 5.47 4.27
CA ASP A 611 27.38 5.74 5.33
C ASP A 611 26.91 6.66 6.47
N ARG A 612 25.79 7.38 6.30
CA ARG A 612 25.36 8.47 7.21
C ARG A 612 25.19 8.02 8.67
N ASP A 613 24.62 6.85 8.89
CA ASP A 613 24.30 6.27 10.20
C ASP A 613 24.72 4.79 10.32
N ALA A 614 25.67 4.36 9.48
CA ALA A 614 26.08 2.96 9.33
C ALA A 614 26.53 2.29 10.63
N VAL A 615 27.21 3.02 11.53
CA VAL A 615 27.66 2.48 12.83
C VAL A 615 26.47 2.25 13.76
N ALA A 616 25.58 3.24 13.88
CA ALA A 616 24.41 3.13 14.75
C ALA A 616 23.46 2.01 14.29
N ARG A 617 23.24 1.88 12.97
CA ARG A 617 22.46 0.77 12.38
C ARG A 617 23.10 -0.57 12.66
N ARG A 618 24.41 -0.70 12.45
CA ARG A 618 25.13 -1.95 12.70
C ARG A 618 24.97 -2.41 14.14
N THR A 619 25.19 -1.52 15.10
CA THR A 619 25.04 -1.82 16.52
C THR A 619 23.60 -2.19 16.86
N ALA A 620 22.61 -1.45 16.36
CA ALA A 620 21.21 -1.77 16.63
C ALA A 620 20.79 -3.12 16.04
N VAL A 621 21.32 -3.50 14.87
CA VAL A 621 21.09 -4.82 14.24
C VAL A 621 21.76 -5.94 15.04
N GLU A 622 23.01 -5.76 15.46
CA GLU A 622 23.73 -6.74 16.28
C GLU A 622 23.06 -6.95 17.65
N ASP A 623 22.65 -5.86 18.30
CA ASP A 623 21.90 -5.90 19.57
C ASP A 623 20.55 -6.62 19.40
N PHE A 624 19.84 -6.36 18.30
CA PHE A 624 18.56 -7.02 18.04
C PHE A 624 18.74 -8.53 17.83
N TYR A 625 19.76 -8.93 17.07
CA TYR A 625 20.10 -10.35 16.91
C TYR A 625 20.48 -11.00 18.24
N GLU A 626 21.35 -10.36 19.04
CA GLU A 626 21.75 -10.88 20.36
C GLU A 626 20.55 -11.05 21.29
N TRP A 627 19.63 -10.08 21.31
CA TRP A 627 18.39 -10.18 22.08
C TRP A 627 17.51 -11.33 21.59
N LEU A 628 17.33 -11.50 20.28
CA LEU A 628 16.53 -12.58 19.72
C LEU A 628 17.01 -13.96 20.17
N VAL A 629 18.33 -14.18 20.24
CA VAL A 629 18.90 -15.51 20.54
C VAL A 629 19.23 -15.74 22.02
N THR A 630 19.38 -14.70 22.83
CA THR A 630 19.77 -14.84 24.25
C THR A 630 18.67 -14.49 25.25
N ASP A 631 17.69 -13.67 24.86
CA ASP A 631 16.63 -13.24 25.77
C ASP A 631 15.48 -14.23 25.78
N ARG A 632 15.05 -14.62 26.99
CA ARG A 632 13.95 -15.57 27.18
C ARG A 632 12.63 -15.07 26.59
N ALA A 633 12.30 -13.78 26.76
CA ALA A 633 11.05 -13.22 26.24
C ALA A 633 11.04 -13.16 24.70
N ALA A 634 12.21 -12.99 24.09
CA ALA A 634 12.34 -13.07 22.64
C ALA A 634 12.11 -14.51 22.13
N GLN A 635 12.76 -15.50 22.76
CA GLN A 635 12.58 -16.92 22.43
C GLN A 635 11.15 -17.41 22.71
N GLU A 636 10.49 -16.89 23.76
CA GLU A 636 9.06 -17.13 24.03
C GLU A 636 8.18 -16.70 22.85
N CYS A 637 8.47 -15.57 22.18
CA CYS A 637 7.69 -15.14 21.02
C CYS A 637 7.64 -16.20 19.90
N PHE A 638 8.76 -16.90 19.66
CA PHE A 638 8.86 -17.98 18.67
C PHE A 638 8.28 -19.31 19.18
N THR A 639 8.60 -19.69 20.41
CA THR A 639 8.17 -20.98 20.96
C THR A 639 6.66 -21.05 21.27
N ASP A 640 6.05 -19.91 21.59
CA ASP A 640 4.59 -19.72 21.66
C ASP A 640 3.91 -19.91 20.30
N ASP A 641 4.62 -19.65 19.21
CA ASP A 641 4.09 -19.83 17.85
C ASP A 641 4.47 -21.22 17.30
N GLY A 642 5.03 -22.11 18.11
CA GLY A 642 5.35 -23.50 17.73
C GLY A 642 6.71 -23.69 17.06
N PHE A 643 7.58 -22.68 17.06
CA PHE A 643 8.97 -22.85 16.63
C PHE A 643 9.80 -23.51 17.74
N ARG A 644 10.90 -24.16 17.34
CA ARG A 644 11.95 -24.63 18.24
C ARG A 644 12.94 -23.49 18.50
N GLY A 645 13.32 -23.32 19.76
CA GLY A 645 14.27 -22.28 20.17
C GLY A 645 15.71 -22.57 19.72
N VAL A 646 16.62 -21.67 20.06
CA VAL A 646 18.05 -21.77 19.78
C VAL A 646 18.81 -22.08 21.07
N ASP A 647 19.69 -23.08 21.04
CA ASP A 647 20.66 -23.39 22.11
C ASP A 647 22.05 -23.55 21.50
N GLU A 648 23.00 -22.70 21.92
CA GLU A 648 24.37 -22.62 21.38
C GLU A 648 24.49 -22.53 19.84
N GLY A 649 23.43 -22.06 19.15
CA GLY A 649 23.38 -21.96 17.69
C GLY A 649 22.87 -23.22 16.98
N ASP A 650 22.32 -24.18 17.73
CA ASP A 650 21.64 -25.38 17.28
C ASP A 650 20.15 -25.36 17.72
N PRO A 651 19.27 -26.17 17.10
CA PRO A 651 17.88 -26.27 17.55
C PRO A 651 17.79 -26.82 18.97
N ALA A 652 16.92 -26.23 19.78
CA ALA A 652 16.60 -26.70 21.12
C ALA A 652 15.35 -27.62 21.12
N PRO A 653 15.25 -28.60 22.05
CA PRO A 653 14.00 -29.26 22.34
C PRO A 653 12.93 -28.25 22.79
N PRO A 654 11.62 -28.49 22.55
CA PRO A 654 10.59 -27.57 22.99
C PRO A 654 10.54 -27.48 24.52
N GLY A 655 10.42 -26.27 25.05
CA GLY A 655 10.19 -26.02 26.47
C GLY A 655 8.78 -26.43 26.92
N ASP A 656 8.56 -26.51 28.24
CA ASP A 656 7.25 -26.91 28.81
C ASP A 656 6.11 -25.98 28.40
N ASP A 657 6.38 -24.69 28.19
CA ASP A 657 5.40 -23.67 27.81
C ASP A 657 5.19 -23.55 26.29
N SER A 658 5.87 -24.37 25.47
CA SER A 658 5.76 -24.31 24.00
C SER A 658 4.46 -24.94 23.48
N VAL A 659 3.89 -24.36 22.41
CA VAL A 659 2.75 -24.95 21.67
C VAL A 659 3.03 -26.37 21.19
N LEU A 660 4.29 -26.73 20.94
CA LEU A 660 4.67 -28.10 20.57
C LEU A 660 4.45 -29.14 21.70
N ARG A 661 4.28 -28.69 22.95
CA ARG A 661 4.00 -29.56 24.12
C ARG A 661 2.59 -29.37 24.66
N SER A 662 1.71 -28.68 23.95
CA SER A 662 0.29 -28.63 24.31
C SER A 662 -0.33 -30.03 24.34
N GLU A 663 -1.40 -30.20 25.12
CA GLU A 663 -2.11 -31.48 25.19
C GLU A 663 -2.56 -31.96 23.79
N ASP A 664 -3.00 -31.02 22.95
CA ASP A 664 -3.42 -31.27 21.56
C ASP A 664 -2.28 -31.81 20.67
N ASN A 665 -1.03 -31.41 20.95
CA ASN A 665 0.13 -31.79 20.14
C ASN A 665 0.90 -33.01 20.66
N THR A 666 0.58 -33.50 21.87
CA THR A 666 1.37 -34.54 22.55
C THR A 666 1.53 -35.84 21.76
N THR A 667 0.54 -36.21 20.93
CA THR A 667 0.60 -37.38 20.03
C THR A 667 0.88 -37.00 18.58
N ALA A 668 0.73 -35.73 18.22
CA ALA A 668 0.84 -35.23 16.86
C ALA A 668 2.28 -34.89 16.48
N VAL A 669 3.06 -34.29 17.40
CA VAL A 669 4.44 -33.86 17.15
C VAL A 669 5.43 -34.61 18.06
N ARG A 670 6.72 -34.52 17.74
CA ARG A 670 7.80 -35.18 18.49
C ARG A 670 8.61 -34.16 19.29
N GLU A 671 8.82 -34.43 20.58
CA GLU A 671 9.67 -33.57 21.41
C GLU A 671 11.14 -33.60 20.96
N ARG A 672 11.64 -34.81 20.62
CA ARG A 672 13.01 -35.00 20.14
C ARG A 672 13.22 -34.26 18.82
N ILE A 673 14.35 -33.58 18.69
CA ILE A 673 14.78 -32.96 17.43
C ILE A 673 14.92 -34.06 16.37
N PRO A 674 14.18 -33.98 15.25
CA PRO A 674 14.21 -35.00 14.21
C PRO A 674 15.51 -34.94 13.42
N THR A 675 15.92 -36.07 12.85
CA THR A 675 16.93 -36.10 11.78
C THR A 675 16.32 -35.48 10.53
N THR A 676 17.00 -34.50 9.92
CA THR A 676 16.53 -33.82 8.70
C THR A 676 17.58 -33.88 7.60
N GLY A 677 17.17 -33.52 6.38
CA GLY A 677 18.04 -33.48 5.21
C GLY A 677 19.22 -32.52 5.40
N PRO A 678 20.33 -32.72 4.68
CA PRO A 678 21.49 -31.84 4.80
C PRO A 678 21.17 -30.42 4.31
N ASN A 679 21.69 -29.41 5.01
CA ASN A 679 21.71 -28.01 4.56
C ASN A 679 22.75 -27.78 3.43
N ALA A 680 22.80 -28.67 2.43
CA ALA A 680 23.80 -28.63 1.36
C ALA A 680 23.63 -27.38 0.48
N ASP A 681 24.65 -27.06 -0.34
CA ASP A 681 24.62 -25.98 -1.35
C ASP A 681 23.53 -26.25 -2.42
N ALA A 682 22.28 -26.02 -2.04
CA ALA A 682 21.09 -26.31 -2.85
C ALA A 682 20.82 -25.23 -3.91
N SER A 683 21.68 -24.20 -4.01
CA SER A 683 21.39 -23.02 -4.83
C SER A 683 21.20 -23.31 -6.33
N ALA A 684 21.94 -24.26 -6.89
CA ALA A 684 21.76 -24.69 -8.28
C ALA A 684 20.50 -25.55 -8.44
N SER A 685 20.30 -26.54 -7.56
CA SER A 685 19.14 -27.44 -7.55
C SER A 685 17.83 -26.67 -7.45
N LEU A 686 17.72 -25.73 -6.52
CA LEU A 686 16.46 -25.02 -6.28
C LEU A 686 16.09 -24.04 -7.40
N ASN A 687 17.08 -23.46 -8.10
CA ASN A 687 16.80 -22.66 -9.29
C ASN A 687 16.30 -23.53 -10.46
N GLU A 688 16.88 -24.73 -10.61
CA GLU A 688 16.41 -25.73 -11.57
C GLU A 688 14.99 -26.20 -11.21
N THR A 689 14.71 -26.48 -9.94
CA THR A 689 13.39 -26.83 -9.43
C THR A 689 12.34 -25.76 -9.73
N LEU A 690 12.65 -24.47 -9.54
CA LEU A 690 11.77 -23.36 -9.94
C LEU A 690 11.52 -23.32 -11.46
N SER A 691 12.55 -23.59 -12.27
CA SER A 691 12.41 -23.66 -13.73
C SER A 691 11.51 -24.82 -14.14
N ARG A 692 11.71 -26.00 -13.54
CA ARG A 692 10.90 -27.20 -13.77
C ARG A 692 9.46 -27.00 -13.31
N TYR A 693 9.24 -26.37 -12.16
CA TYR A 693 7.91 -26.00 -11.66
C TYR A 693 7.17 -25.10 -12.66
N ARG A 694 7.80 -24.02 -13.12
CA ARG A 694 7.20 -23.12 -14.11
C ARG A 694 6.79 -23.85 -15.39
N GLY A 695 7.64 -24.74 -15.89
CA GLY A 695 7.38 -25.55 -17.09
C GLY A 695 6.54 -26.81 -16.88
N ALA A 696 6.22 -27.20 -15.64
CA ALA A 696 5.68 -28.52 -15.31
C ALA A 696 4.31 -28.79 -15.95
N LEU A 697 3.47 -27.76 -16.09
CA LEU A 697 2.15 -27.92 -16.70
C LEU A 697 2.19 -27.83 -18.24
N GLY A 698 3.37 -27.64 -18.84
CA GLY A 698 3.55 -27.55 -20.30
C GLY A 698 3.10 -26.22 -20.92
N PRO A 699 3.09 -26.12 -22.27
CA PRO A 699 2.69 -24.90 -22.96
C PRO A 699 1.24 -24.52 -22.67
N GLY A 700 1.02 -23.24 -22.40
CA GLY A 700 -0.26 -22.65 -22.02
C GLY A 700 -1.13 -22.21 -23.19
N ARG A 701 -2.44 -22.11 -22.94
CA ARG A 701 -3.41 -21.43 -23.81
C ARG A 701 -3.96 -20.18 -23.13
N VAL A 702 -3.52 -19.00 -23.59
CA VAL A 702 -3.90 -17.71 -22.98
C VAL A 702 -4.75 -16.87 -23.93
N LEU A 703 -5.98 -16.56 -23.54
CA LEU A 703 -6.86 -15.68 -24.30
C LEU A 703 -7.11 -14.38 -23.55
N TYR A 704 -6.78 -13.25 -24.17
CA TYR A 704 -7.12 -11.92 -23.66
C TYR A 704 -8.46 -11.46 -24.24
N LEU A 705 -9.41 -11.12 -23.38
CA LEU A 705 -10.67 -10.48 -23.76
C LEU A 705 -10.66 -9.04 -23.24
N LEU A 706 -10.56 -8.09 -24.17
CA LEU A 706 -10.39 -6.68 -23.86
C LEU A 706 -11.70 -5.92 -24.03
N ASP A 707 -12.08 -5.23 -22.98
CA ASP A 707 -13.04 -4.14 -23.03
C ASP A 707 -12.41 -2.94 -23.74
N ASN A 708 -12.94 -2.63 -24.92
CA ASN A 708 -12.50 -1.49 -25.72
C ASN A 708 -13.67 -0.53 -25.99
N SER A 709 -14.62 -0.46 -25.04
CA SER A 709 -15.87 0.28 -25.14
C SER A 709 -15.66 1.80 -25.11
N THR A 710 -16.79 2.52 -25.24
CA THR A 710 -16.81 3.98 -25.14
C THR A 710 -16.41 4.46 -23.74
N SER A 711 -16.80 3.76 -22.67
CA SER A 711 -16.44 4.15 -21.29
C SER A 711 -14.92 4.07 -21.06
N VAL A 712 -14.28 3.01 -21.57
CA VAL A 712 -12.82 2.85 -21.55
C VAL A 712 -12.12 3.98 -22.32
N ALA A 713 -12.70 4.42 -23.45
CA ALA A 713 -12.19 5.55 -24.22
C ALA A 713 -12.32 6.88 -23.46
N ASP A 714 -13.51 7.17 -22.94
CA ASP A 714 -13.85 8.42 -22.27
C ASP A 714 -13.04 8.62 -20.98
N LYS A 715 -12.81 7.52 -20.25
CA LYS A 715 -12.01 7.50 -19.02
C LYS A 715 -10.50 7.40 -19.28
N ARG A 716 -10.08 7.34 -20.56
CA ARG A 716 -8.67 7.25 -21.00
C ARG A 716 -7.93 6.03 -20.44
N LEU A 717 -8.60 4.89 -20.38
CA LEU A 717 -8.07 3.63 -19.82
C LEU A 717 -7.50 2.69 -20.89
N TRP A 718 -7.60 3.06 -22.17
CA TRP A 718 -7.14 2.23 -23.29
C TRP A 718 -5.63 2.31 -23.54
N ASP A 719 -5.10 3.53 -23.52
CA ASP A 719 -3.72 3.89 -23.83
C ASP A 719 -3.01 4.47 -22.59
N GLY A 720 -1.67 4.50 -22.60
CA GLY A 720 -0.87 5.10 -21.52
C GLY A 720 -0.47 4.12 -20.42
N THR A 721 0.24 4.63 -19.41
CA THR A 721 0.73 3.82 -18.29
C THR A 721 -0.45 3.29 -17.46
N GLY A 722 -0.51 1.98 -17.23
CA GLY A 722 -1.63 1.31 -16.54
C GLY A 722 -2.86 1.07 -17.42
N GLY A 723 -2.84 1.51 -18.68
CA GLY A 723 -3.94 1.28 -19.63
C GLY A 723 -3.95 -0.14 -20.20
N ALA A 724 -5.11 -0.56 -20.72
CA ALA A 724 -5.37 -1.92 -21.21
C ALA A 724 -4.28 -2.46 -22.15
N LYS A 725 -3.82 -1.65 -23.12
CA LYS A 725 -2.78 -2.06 -24.06
C LYS A 725 -1.44 -2.38 -23.39
N GLU A 726 -1.05 -1.58 -22.40
CA GLU A 726 0.24 -1.77 -21.72
C GLU A 726 0.21 -3.04 -20.87
N LEU A 727 -0.88 -3.26 -20.12
CA LEU A 727 -1.04 -4.45 -19.27
C LEU A 727 -0.96 -5.74 -20.08
N VAL A 728 -1.65 -5.77 -21.22
CA VAL A 728 -1.62 -6.90 -22.15
C VAL A 728 -0.22 -7.08 -22.74
N ALA A 729 0.40 -6.01 -23.22
CA ALA A 729 1.72 -6.09 -23.84
C ALA A 729 2.83 -6.55 -22.87
N ARG A 730 2.77 -6.12 -21.59
CA ARG A 730 3.72 -6.50 -20.55
C ARG A 730 3.53 -7.96 -20.13
N SER A 731 2.29 -8.39 -19.88
CA SER A 731 2.02 -9.76 -19.44
C SER A 731 2.40 -10.82 -20.48
N MET A 732 2.35 -10.47 -21.77
CA MET A 732 2.86 -11.33 -22.85
C MET A 732 4.38 -11.60 -22.80
N GLY A 733 5.14 -10.85 -22.01
CA GLY A 733 6.57 -11.12 -21.79
C GLY A 733 6.82 -12.42 -21.00
N SER A 734 5.82 -12.92 -20.29
CA SER A 734 5.91 -14.17 -19.52
C SER A 734 5.68 -15.43 -20.34
N LEU A 735 5.16 -15.30 -21.56
CA LEU A 735 4.81 -16.43 -22.42
C LEU A 735 6.04 -16.96 -23.17
N GLY A 736 6.22 -18.28 -23.16
CA GLY A 736 7.26 -19.03 -23.86
C GLY A 736 6.96 -19.21 -25.35
N ALA A 737 7.91 -19.81 -26.08
CA ALA A 737 7.81 -19.92 -27.54
C ALA A 737 6.74 -20.93 -28.01
N GLU A 738 6.39 -21.90 -27.17
CA GLU A 738 5.40 -22.93 -27.49
C GLU A 738 3.98 -22.59 -27.00
N ASP A 739 3.81 -21.47 -26.27
CA ASP A 739 2.51 -21.04 -25.78
C ASP A 739 1.58 -20.59 -26.92
N SER A 740 0.30 -20.95 -26.81
CA SER A 740 -0.76 -20.50 -27.72
C SER A 740 -1.53 -19.35 -27.10
N TYR A 741 -1.73 -18.25 -27.83
CA TYR A 741 -2.46 -17.12 -27.27
C TYR A 741 -3.22 -16.30 -28.31
N GLY A 742 -4.25 -15.59 -27.86
CA GLY A 742 -5.14 -14.79 -28.70
C GLY A 742 -5.57 -13.50 -28.00
N VAL A 743 -6.03 -12.53 -28.77
CA VAL A 743 -6.54 -11.25 -28.25
C VAL A 743 -7.84 -10.91 -28.94
N TRP A 744 -8.91 -10.77 -28.17
CA TRP A 744 -10.25 -10.44 -28.62
C TRP A 744 -10.69 -9.10 -28.01
N THR A 745 -11.57 -8.38 -28.71
CA THR A 745 -12.17 -7.14 -28.21
C THR A 745 -13.69 -7.25 -28.12
N ALA A 746 -14.25 -6.73 -27.02
CA ALA A 746 -15.63 -6.99 -26.62
C ALA A 746 -16.64 -5.93 -27.09
N ALA A 747 -16.22 -4.72 -27.44
CA ALA A 747 -17.12 -3.65 -27.86
C ALA A 747 -17.51 -3.81 -29.34
N VAL A 748 -18.77 -4.23 -29.56
CA VAL A 748 -19.32 -4.52 -30.88
C VAL A 748 -20.79 -4.12 -30.96
N ALA A 749 -21.27 -3.83 -32.17
CA ALA A 749 -22.68 -3.51 -32.39
C ALA A 749 -23.61 -4.65 -31.91
N PRO A 750 -24.83 -4.34 -31.46
CA PRO A 750 -25.79 -5.35 -31.00
C PRO A 750 -26.00 -6.48 -32.01
N GLY A 751 -25.93 -7.73 -31.55
CA GLY A 751 -26.11 -8.93 -32.37
C GLY A 751 -24.89 -9.34 -33.21
N LYS A 752 -23.75 -8.66 -33.09
CA LYS A 752 -22.46 -9.09 -33.66
C LYS A 752 -21.65 -9.90 -32.64
N PRO A 753 -20.84 -10.88 -33.10
CA PRO A 753 -19.87 -11.55 -32.24
C PRO A 753 -18.74 -10.60 -31.84
N VAL A 754 -17.99 -10.95 -30.78
CA VAL A 754 -16.75 -10.26 -30.41
C VAL A 754 -15.74 -10.28 -31.56
N THR A 755 -14.83 -9.31 -31.58
CA THR A 755 -13.85 -9.19 -32.66
C THR A 755 -12.57 -9.93 -32.27
N GLU A 756 -12.13 -10.87 -33.10
CA GLU A 756 -10.82 -11.51 -32.92
C GLU A 756 -9.72 -10.63 -33.54
N LEU A 757 -9.04 -9.84 -32.72
CA LEU A 757 -7.90 -9.03 -33.16
C LEU A 757 -6.72 -9.93 -33.53
N VAL A 758 -6.49 -10.97 -32.72
CA VAL A 758 -5.57 -12.07 -32.98
C VAL A 758 -6.30 -13.37 -32.63
N GLY A 759 -6.40 -14.29 -33.59
CA GLY A 759 -6.99 -15.60 -33.37
C GLY A 759 -6.16 -16.43 -32.40
N LEU A 760 -6.84 -17.21 -31.55
CA LEU A 760 -6.20 -18.08 -30.56
C LEU A 760 -5.43 -19.21 -31.27
N GLY A 761 -4.11 -19.26 -31.07
CA GLY A 761 -3.23 -20.27 -31.66
C GLY A 761 -1.75 -19.98 -31.38
N PRO A 762 -0.81 -20.72 -32.01
CA PRO A 762 0.63 -20.48 -31.86
C PRO A 762 0.96 -19.15 -32.54
N ASN A 763 1.20 -18.12 -31.74
CA ASN A 763 1.52 -16.77 -32.18
C ASN A 763 2.91 -16.38 -31.66
N THR A 764 3.53 -15.32 -32.22
CA THR A 764 4.82 -14.79 -31.70
C THR A 764 4.61 -13.48 -30.94
N GLY A 765 5.23 -13.32 -29.76
CA GLY A 765 4.87 -12.25 -28.82
C GLY A 765 4.93 -10.86 -29.47
N ALA A 766 5.90 -10.69 -30.38
CA ALA A 766 6.05 -9.49 -31.18
C ALA A 766 4.87 -9.20 -32.13
N ALA A 767 4.32 -10.22 -32.80
CA ALA A 767 3.20 -10.05 -33.74
C ALA A 767 1.93 -9.58 -33.01
N VAL A 768 1.68 -10.11 -31.82
CA VAL A 768 0.50 -9.77 -31.03
C VAL A 768 0.66 -8.42 -30.35
N ARG A 769 1.84 -8.10 -29.79
CA ARG A 769 2.13 -6.74 -29.29
C ARG A 769 1.90 -5.69 -30.37
N LYS A 770 2.29 -5.97 -31.62
CA LYS A 770 2.03 -5.09 -32.76
C LYS A 770 0.53 -4.93 -33.03
N ALA A 771 -0.24 -6.01 -32.98
CA ALA A 771 -1.69 -5.97 -33.17
C ALA A 771 -2.38 -5.15 -32.06
N VAL A 772 -2.03 -5.39 -30.79
CA VAL A 772 -2.55 -4.67 -29.62
C VAL A 772 -2.20 -3.18 -29.70
N ALA A 773 -0.97 -2.83 -30.05
CA ALA A 773 -0.55 -1.43 -30.21
C ALA A 773 -1.39 -0.69 -31.27
N GLY A 774 -1.76 -1.38 -32.37
CA GLY A 774 -2.58 -0.83 -33.44
C GLY A 774 -4.10 -0.83 -33.19
N ALA A 775 -4.56 -1.43 -32.10
CA ALA A 775 -5.99 -1.54 -31.80
C ALA A 775 -6.58 -0.23 -31.27
N GLY A 776 -7.82 0.09 -31.68
CA GLY A 776 -8.58 1.24 -31.20
C GLY A 776 -9.75 0.86 -30.31
N THR A 777 -10.30 1.85 -29.61
CA THR A 777 -11.61 1.74 -28.96
C THR A 777 -12.73 1.76 -30.00
N ALA A 778 -13.89 1.25 -29.62
CA ALA A 778 -15.09 1.27 -30.45
C ALA A 778 -16.21 2.04 -29.76
N ALA A 779 -17.03 2.74 -30.55
CA ALA A 779 -18.17 3.51 -30.05
C ALA A 779 -19.39 2.60 -29.76
N PHE A 780 -19.18 1.55 -28.98
CA PHE A 780 -20.18 0.58 -28.54
C PHE A 780 -19.87 0.15 -27.11
N ASP A 781 -20.87 -0.38 -26.40
CA ASP A 781 -20.71 -0.99 -25.08
C ASP A 781 -20.04 -2.37 -25.21
N ALA A 782 -19.27 -2.79 -24.21
CA ALA A 782 -18.64 -4.11 -24.25
C ALA A 782 -19.65 -5.22 -24.00
N ARG A 783 -19.69 -6.20 -24.91
CA ARG A 783 -20.57 -7.36 -24.80
C ARG A 783 -19.93 -8.44 -23.92
N ILE A 784 -19.60 -8.10 -22.67
CA ILE A 784 -18.82 -8.94 -21.74
C ILE A 784 -19.43 -10.34 -21.58
N GLY A 785 -20.74 -10.46 -21.33
CA GLY A 785 -21.38 -11.77 -21.15
C GLY A 785 -21.29 -12.69 -22.38
N ALA A 786 -21.43 -12.13 -23.59
CA ALA A 786 -21.29 -12.87 -24.84
C ALA A 786 -19.81 -13.22 -25.12
N GLY A 787 -18.91 -12.28 -24.86
CA GLY A 787 -17.46 -12.46 -25.01
C GLY A 787 -16.92 -13.55 -24.09
N LEU A 788 -17.28 -13.52 -22.79
CA LEU A 788 -16.91 -14.55 -21.82
C LEU A 788 -17.36 -15.94 -22.26
N ARG A 789 -18.61 -16.09 -22.69
CA ARG A 789 -19.14 -17.38 -23.19
C ARG A 789 -18.36 -17.88 -24.40
N ALA A 790 -18.09 -17.01 -25.36
CA ALA A 790 -17.32 -17.36 -26.56
C ALA A 790 -15.88 -17.75 -26.20
N ALA A 791 -15.23 -16.99 -25.31
CA ALA A 791 -13.86 -17.22 -24.88
C ALA A 791 -13.70 -18.55 -24.13
N LEU A 792 -14.59 -18.84 -23.17
CA LEU A 792 -14.64 -20.13 -22.46
C LEU A 792 -14.87 -21.29 -23.43
N THR A 793 -15.72 -21.10 -24.43
CA THR A 793 -15.96 -22.12 -25.47
C THR A 793 -14.70 -22.36 -26.32
N ALA A 794 -14.00 -21.31 -26.75
CA ALA A 794 -12.79 -21.43 -27.57
C ALA A 794 -11.61 -22.07 -26.80
N LEU A 795 -11.43 -21.70 -25.52
CA LEU A 795 -10.41 -22.30 -24.66
C LEU A 795 -10.70 -23.78 -24.36
N ARG A 796 -11.96 -24.21 -24.39
CA ARG A 796 -12.35 -25.62 -24.18
C ARG A 796 -12.51 -26.45 -25.46
N GLY A 797 -12.75 -25.81 -26.60
CA GLY A 797 -13.21 -26.46 -27.83
C GLY A 797 -12.19 -27.36 -28.54
N ASP A 798 -10.92 -27.31 -28.18
CA ASP A 798 -9.87 -28.12 -28.81
C ASP A 798 -9.54 -29.36 -27.98
N SER A 799 -10.28 -30.44 -28.23
CA SER A 799 -10.18 -31.71 -27.49
C SER A 799 -8.87 -32.48 -27.74
N THR A 800 -8.07 -32.12 -28.75
CA THR A 800 -6.76 -32.76 -28.99
C THR A 800 -5.65 -32.23 -28.08
N VAL A 801 -5.96 -31.24 -27.23
CA VAL A 801 -5.02 -30.49 -26.39
C VAL A 801 -5.51 -30.49 -24.93
N ALA A 802 -6.05 -31.62 -24.48
CA ALA A 802 -6.78 -31.76 -23.22
C ALA A 802 -5.96 -31.39 -21.96
N GLU A 803 -4.63 -31.44 -22.04
CA GLU A 803 -3.71 -31.35 -20.89
C GLU A 803 -3.04 -29.98 -20.69
N GLN A 804 -3.25 -29.00 -21.60
CA GLN A 804 -2.62 -27.67 -21.45
C GLN A 804 -3.36 -26.78 -20.44
N PRO A 805 -2.65 -25.98 -19.63
CA PRO A 805 -3.23 -24.94 -18.79
C PRO A 805 -3.95 -23.91 -19.66
N ARG A 806 -5.09 -23.43 -19.18
CA ARG A 806 -5.95 -22.49 -19.92
C ARG A 806 -6.22 -21.28 -19.06
N LEU A 807 -5.93 -20.11 -19.61
CA LEU A 807 -6.14 -18.83 -18.95
C LEU A 807 -6.97 -17.91 -19.84
N LEU A 808 -8.00 -17.32 -19.23
CA LEU A 808 -8.74 -16.21 -19.78
C LEU A 808 -8.39 -14.96 -18.97
N VAL A 809 -7.81 -13.96 -19.63
CA VAL A 809 -7.57 -12.64 -19.04
C VAL A 809 -8.69 -11.70 -19.51
N LEU A 810 -9.57 -11.30 -18.61
CA LEU A 810 -10.60 -10.30 -18.86
C LEU A 810 -10.09 -8.93 -18.42
N VAL A 811 -9.87 -7.99 -19.34
CA VAL A 811 -9.48 -6.60 -19.01
C VAL A 811 -10.67 -5.69 -19.22
N THR A 812 -11.11 -4.97 -18.18
CA THR A 812 -12.36 -4.17 -18.21
C THR A 812 -12.33 -3.03 -17.21
N ASP A 813 -13.10 -1.97 -17.44
CA ASP A 813 -13.34 -0.92 -16.44
C ASP A 813 -14.51 -1.27 -15.48
N GLY A 814 -15.14 -2.43 -15.68
CA GLY A 814 -16.20 -2.98 -14.84
C GLY A 814 -17.58 -2.37 -15.05
N GLU A 815 -17.73 -1.34 -15.89
CA GLU A 815 -19.00 -0.65 -16.11
C GLU A 815 -20.03 -1.56 -16.80
N ASP A 816 -19.59 -2.28 -17.84
CA ASP A 816 -20.41 -3.17 -18.65
C ASP A 816 -20.83 -4.48 -17.94
N PHE A 817 -20.46 -4.66 -16.66
CA PHE A 817 -20.91 -5.80 -15.86
C PHE A 817 -22.38 -5.71 -15.46
N GLU A 818 -22.89 -4.50 -15.25
CA GLU A 818 -24.29 -4.27 -14.86
C GLU A 818 -25.26 -4.61 -16.02
N ASP A 819 -24.78 -4.56 -17.25
CA ASP A 819 -25.52 -4.96 -18.46
C ASP A 819 -25.64 -6.47 -18.64
N VAL A 820 -24.83 -7.26 -17.92
CA VAL A 820 -24.98 -8.70 -17.86
C VAL A 820 -26.04 -9.03 -16.83
N GLY A 821 -27.21 -9.50 -17.28
CA GLY A 821 -28.33 -9.81 -16.39
C GLY A 821 -27.96 -10.84 -15.31
N LYS A 822 -28.50 -10.71 -14.10
CA LYS A 822 -28.14 -11.54 -12.93
C LYS A 822 -28.19 -13.05 -13.18
N SER A 823 -29.17 -13.53 -13.96
CA SER A 823 -29.29 -14.95 -14.34
C SER A 823 -28.16 -15.39 -15.28
N GLU A 824 -27.74 -14.51 -16.18
CA GLU A 824 -26.61 -14.76 -17.08
C GLU A 824 -25.28 -14.73 -16.33
N GLN A 825 -25.10 -13.78 -15.39
CA GLN A 825 -23.93 -13.78 -14.50
C GLN A 825 -23.83 -15.08 -13.71
N ALA A 826 -24.93 -15.55 -13.10
CA ALA A 826 -24.93 -16.82 -12.37
C ALA A 826 -24.59 -18.02 -13.26
N ALA A 827 -25.10 -18.03 -14.50
CA ALA A 827 -24.76 -19.07 -15.47
C ALA A 827 -23.28 -19.03 -15.89
N LEU A 828 -22.71 -17.83 -16.08
CA LEU A 828 -21.29 -17.65 -16.43
C LEU A 828 -20.35 -18.01 -15.27
N VAL A 829 -20.70 -17.66 -14.03
CA VAL A 829 -19.95 -18.10 -12.83
C VAL A 829 -19.99 -19.62 -12.70
N THR A 830 -21.15 -20.22 -12.92
CA THR A 830 -21.27 -21.70 -12.95
C THR A 830 -20.43 -22.29 -14.08
N ASP A 831 -20.47 -21.70 -15.27
CA ASP A 831 -19.72 -22.17 -16.43
C ASP A 831 -18.21 -21.99 -16.25
N ALA A 832 -17.75 -20.91 -15.62
CA ALA A 832 -16.34 -20.71 -15.24
C ALA A 832 -15.82 -21.84 -14.36
N GLY A 833 -16.71 -22.42 -13.53
CA GLY A 833 -16.38 -23.55 -12.67
C GLY A 833 -16.35 -24.93 -13.33
N ARG A 834 -16.66 -25.05 -14.64
CA ARG A 834 -16.78 -26.36 -15.31
C ARG A 834 -15.47 -26.89 -15.86
N THR A 835 -15.42 -28.21 -15.98
CA THR A 835 -14.35 -28.95 -16.65
C THR A 835 -14.52 -28.94 -18.19
N PRO A 836 -13.44 -28.88 -18.97
CA PRO A 836 -12.05 -28.70 -18.51
C PRO A 836 -11.83 -27.31 -17.90
N PRO A 837 -10.99 -27.20 -16.86
CA PRO A 837 -10.81 -25.95 -16.12
C PRO A 837 -10.23 -24.86 -17.02
N VAL A 838 -10.72 -23.63 -16.83
CA VAL A 838 -10.18 -22.43 -17.44
C VAL A 838 -10.04 -21.41 -16.32
N ARG A 839 -8.81 -21.04 -15.99
CA ARG A 839 -8.52 -20.02 -14.99
C ARG A 839 -8.93 -18.66 -15.54
N ILE A 840 -9.63 -17.85 -14.75
CA ILE A 840 -10.04 -16.50 -15.18
C ILE A 840 -9.31 -15.47 -14.31
N VAL A 841 -8.48 -14.65 -14.94
CA VAL A 841 -7.91 -13.45 -14.33
C VAL A 841 -8.72 -12.26 -14.79
N THR A 842 -9.47 -11.65 -13.88
CA THR A 842 -10.18 -10.40 -14.16
C THR A 842 -9.28 -9.25 -13.76
N VAL A 843 -9.04 -8.33 -14.68
CA VAL A 843 -8.19 -7.14 -14.53
C VAL A 843 -9.11 -5.93 -14.62
N SER A 844 -9.29 -5.25 -13.51
CA SER A 844 -10.06 -4.04 -13.45
C SER A 844 -9.17 -2.83 -13.70
N LEU A 845 -9.52 -2.04 -14.71
CA LEU A 845 -8.84 -0.78 -15.05
C LEU A 845 -9.25 0.37 -14.12
N GLN A 846 -10.30 0.16 -13.30
CA GLN A 846 -10.78 1.08 -12.26
C GLN A 846 -11.25 0.31 -11.03
N ASP A 847 -11.32 0.95 -9.87
CA ASP A 847 -11.72 0.27 -8.64
C ASP A 847 -13.15 -0.26 -8.73
N GLY A 848 -13.36 -1.51 -8.31
CA GLY A 848 -14.68 -2.03 -7.96
C GLY A 848 -15.19 -3.20 -8.80
N ALA A 849 -14.54 -3.58 -9.90
CA ALA A 849 -14.91 -4.81 -10.62
C ALA A 849 -14.48 -6.07 -9.84
N CYS A 850 -13.43 -5.95 -9.01
CA CYS A 850 -12.93 -7.01 -8.15
C CYS A 850 -13.30 -6.90 -6.67
N ALA A 851 -14.18 -5.96 -6.30
CA ALA A 851 -14.67 -5.91 -4.93
C ALA A 851 -15.39 -7.22 -4.54
N PRO A 852 -15.23 -7.72 -3.30
CA PRO A 852 -15.79 -9.00 -2.88
C PRO A 852 -17.28 -9.17 -3.21
N GLY A 853 -17.61 -10.30 -3.85
CA GLY A 853 -18.98 -10.63 -4.29
C GLY A 853 -19.43 -9.99 -5.60
N ARG A 854 -18.63 -9.10 -6.22
CA ARG A 854 -18.91 -8.55 -7.56
C ARG A 854 -18.74 -9.62 -8.64
N PHE A 855 -19.13 -9.29 -9.87
CA PHE A 855 -19.11 -10.26 -10.96
C PHE A 855 -17.69 -10.73 -11.32
N GLY A 856 -16.71 -9.83 -11.39
CA GLY A 856 -15.31 -10.16 -11.63
C GLY A 856 -14.73 -11.08 -10.54
N ASP A 857 -14.93 -10.71 -9.26
CA ASP A 857 -14.53 -11.51 -8.11
C ASP A 857 -15.14 -12.92 -8.13
N ARG A 858 -16.46 -13.03 -8.35
CA ARG A 858 -17.14 -14.34 -8.43
C ARG A 858 -16.64 -15.21 -9.59
N LEU A 859 -16.26 -14.62 -10.73
CA LEU A 859 -15.67 -15.36 -11.85
C LEU A 859 -14.26 -15.88 -11.49
N ALA A 860 -13.44 -15.05 -10.85
CA ALA A 860 -12.11 -15.43 -10.38
C ALA A 860 -12.21 -16.57 -9.36
N VAL A 861 -13.02 -16.41 -8.31
CA VAL A 861 -13.25 -17.44 -7.27
C VAL A 861 -13.75 -18.75 -7.89
N ALA A 862 -14.78 -18.69 -8.74
CA ALA A 862 -15.36 -19.90 -9.32
C ALA A 862 -14.42 -20.64 -10.28
N SER A 863 -13.48 -19.93 -10.92
CA SER A 863 -12.47 -20.53 -11.80
C SER A 863 -11.17 -20.91 -11.09
N GLY A 864 -10.99 -20.54 -9.81
CA GLY A 864 -9.69 -20.62 -9.13
C GLY A 864 -8.65 -19.64 -9.67
N GLY A 865 -9.09 -18.58 -10.36
CA GLY A 865 -8.25 -17.49 -10.84
C GLY A 865 -8.13 -16.36 -9.83
N ARG A 866 -7.79 -15.16 -10.30
CA ARG A 866 -7.64 -13.96 -9.47
C ARG A 866 -8.39 -12.78 -10.04
N CYS A 867 -8.79 -11.86 -9.17
CA CYS A 867 -9.33 -10.58 -9.57
C CYS A 867 -8.34 -9.50 -9.13
N LEU A 868 -7.82 -8.75 -10.09
CA LEU A 868 -6.82 -7.71 -9.92
C LEU A 868 -7.51 -6.35 -10.10
N ASP A 869 -7.74 -5.63 -9.01
CA ASP A 869 -8.16 -4.22 -9.05
C ASP A 869 -6.93 -3.32 -9.32
N PRO A 870 -7.11 -2.02 -9.65
CA PRO A 870 -6.00 -1.09 -9.79
C PRO A 870 -5.17 -1.01 -8.50
N GLY A 871 -3.98 -1.58 -8.54
CA GLY A 871 -2.99 -1.54 -7.47
C GLY A 871 -1.61 -1.13 -8.01
N ASP A 872 -0.63 -1.00 -7.10
CA ASP A 872 0.70 -0.44 -7.38
C ASP A 872 1.47 -1.15 -8.52
N ASP A 873 1.12 -2.39 -8.90
CA ASP A 873 1.55 -2.99 -10.17
C ASP A 873 0.64 -4.10 -10.73
N ILE A 874 -0.59 -3.72 -11.11
CA ILE A 874 -1.49 -4.62 -11.85
C ILE A 874 -0.85 -5.26 -13.09
N ALA A 875 0.21 -4.66 -13.66
CA ALA A 875 0.95 -5.22 -14.79
C ALA A 875 1.84 -6.41 -14.40
N ALA A 876 2.62 -6.31 -13.31
CA ALA A 876 3.44 -7.44 -12.83
C ALA A 876 2.58 -8.56 -12.25
N GLU A 877 1.51 -8.21 -11.52
CA GLU A 877 0.59 -9.23 -11.02
C GLU A 877 -0.06 -10.01 -12.17
N LEU A 878 -0.51 -9.31 -13.22
CA LEU A 878 -1.02 -9.97 -14.41
C LEU A 878 0.07 -10.80 -15.10
N ALA A 879 1.31 -10.29 -15.22
CA ALA A 879 2.41 -11.03 -15.82
C ALA A 879 2.74 -12.32 -15.04
N ALA A 880 2.67 -12.29 -13.71
CA ALA A 880 2.86 -13.46 -12.86
C ALA A 880 1.72 -14.48 -13.03
N GLU A 881 0.47 -14.03 -13.11
CA GLU A 881 -0.65 -14.93 -13.35
C GLU A 881 -0.63 -15.54 -14.77
N VAL A 882 -0.14 -14.79 -15.76
CA VAL A 882 0.09 -15.31 -17.12
C VAL A 882 1.22 -16.35 -17.12
N ALA A 883 2.32 -16.09 -16.39
CA ALA A 883 3.42 -17.05 -16.26
C ALA A 883 2.95 -18.39 -15.67
N LYS A 884 2.05 -18.39 -14.69
CA LYS A 884 1.49 -19.63 -14.09
C LYS A 884 0.69 -20.48 -15.07
N ALA A 885 0.18 -19.89 -16.15
CA ALA A 885 -0.60 -20.60 -17.15
C ALA A 885 0.22 -20.92 -18.41
N GLY A 886 1.31 -20.22 -18.66
CA GLY A 886 2.20 -20.45 -19.78
C GLY A 886 3.59 -19.93 -19.46
N THR A 887 4.57 -20.83 -19.50
CA THR A 887 5.99 -20.49 -19.58
C THR A 887 6.65 -21.27 -20.71
N GLY A 888 5.87 -21.67 -21.73
CA GLY A 888 6.10 -22.81 -22.63
C GLY A 888 7.46 -22.87 -23.34
N ASP A 889 8.48 -23.24 -22.58
CA ASP A 889 9.71 -23.89 -22.97
C ASP A 889 9.78 -25.16 -22.12
N ALA A 890 8.80 -26.06 -22.28
CA ALA A 890 8.80 -27.35 -21.59
C ALA A 890 9.88 -28.26 -22.19
N GLU A 891 10.51 -29.08 -21.33
CA GLU A 891 11.68 -29.95 -21.56
C GLU A 891 11.78 -30.65 -22.93
#